data_AF-A0A9D8T4B5-F1
#
_entry.id   AF-A0A9D8T4B5-F1
#
_cell.length_a   1.000
_cell.length_b   1.000
_cell.length_c   1.000
_cell.angle_alpha   90.00
_cell.angle_beta   90.00
_cell.angle_gamma   90.00
#
_symmetry.space_group_name_H-M   'P 1'
#
loop_
_entity.id
_entity.type
_entity.pdbx_description
1 polymer ?
#
loop_
_entity_poly.entity_id
_entity_poly.type
_entity_poly.pdbx_seq_one_letter_code
_entity_poly.pdbx_strand_id
1 'polypeptide(L)'
;MRNFAFSLLICALTINLSTVDAQASTGSYPYTQVPFTAVQMAENSFWGERLKAAREVTVPLAFSKCESEGRYENFVKAAHPSPQYDVSSFMGFSFDDTDVYKTIEGASYILQTYPDAALEAYIDSVLNLVAAAQEPDGYLYTARTINPEKPHRWAGSKRWEKVEDLSHEFYNLGHMVDAACAHYQATGSTKFLDIARRYADCVVREVGPKEGQTCVVPGHQIAEMALARLYVLLNSEDYVKKHGIVADSRRYLDQAKFFLDMRGKTSFKTSYSQSHQPVTEQKEAVGHAVRAGYMYAGMADVAALTGDTAYIKAIDLIWENIVGKKYYITGGVGATNHGEAFGRNYELPNLTAYNETCAAIAMVYLNERMFLMRGDAKYIDCLERTLYNGVISGMSMDGGKFFYPNPLESRGHYERKDWFGCACCPSNISRFIPSLPGYMYAVKDNSLYVNLYAANTAEISLQGKKIVLEESTQYPWEGDIAIKILENKAKSFRMMLRIPGWLRNKPVPSNLYHYADNKQLGYQISVNGEAVQGELEKGYLAIERKWKKGDVLRIHFDMEPRLVQAHQQVAADRGRLAIERGPIVYCAEWPDNDFNFFHFVLNRDPKLKVIENHSLFTEAESQKKQTINCISAEGRALSF
;
A
#
# COMPACT_ATOMS: atom_id res chain seq x y z
N MET A 1 -87.14 12.08 -13.82
CA MET A 1 -86.81 12.05 -12.38
C MET A 1 -85.30 11.87 -12.25
N ARG A 2 -84.63 12.93 -11.76
CA ARG A 2 -83.24 13.08 -11.25
C ARG A 2 -82.05 12.40 -11.98
N ASN A 3 -81.42 13.23 -12.86
CA ASN A 3 -79.99 13.54 -13.14
C ASN A 3 -78.90 12.55 -12.64
N PHE A 4 -77.81 12.27 -13.37
CA PHE A 4 -76.74 13.24 -13.68
C PHE A 4 -75.71 12.72 -14.72
N ALA A 5 -75.26 13.66 -15.56
CA ALA A 5 -73.96 13.87 -16.24
C ALA A 5 -73.08 12.69 -16.72
N PHE A 6 -72.72 12.75 -18.01
CA PHE A 6 -71.44 12.26 -18.55
C PHE A 6 -70.90 13.29 -19.56
N SER A 7 -69.70 13.81 -19.30
CA SER A 7 -68.89 14.56 -20.26
C SER A 7 -67.58 13.81 -20.46
N LEU A 8 -67.33 13.35 -21.69
CA LEU A 8 -66.08 12.73 -22.12
C LEU A 8 -64.99 13.79 -22.28
N LEU A 9 -63.81 13.55 -21.69
CA LEU A 9 -62.55 14.16 -22.12
C LEU A 9 -61.49 13.07 -22.22
N ILE A 10 -60.87 12.98 -23.40
CA ILE A 10 -59.84 12.00 -23.77
C ILE A 10 -58.50 12.47 -23.21
N CYS A 11 -57.90 11.71 -22.28
CA CYS A 11 -56.52 11.90 -21.81
C CYS A 11 -55.55 11.07 -22.66
N ALA A 12 -54.60 11.74 -23.32
CA ALA A 12 -53.45 11.11 -23.96
C ALA A 12 -52.35 10.83 -22.91
N LEU A 13 -51.84 9.60 -22.90
CA LEU A 13 -50.69 9.15 -22.12
C LEU A 13 -49.40 9.80 -22.65
N THR A 14 -48.63 10.45 -21.77
CA THR A 14 -47.20 10.71 -21.99
C THR A 14 -46.39 9.98 -20.92
N ILE A 15 -45.66 8.94 -21.33
CA ILE A 15 -44.67 8.22 -20.53
C ILE A 15 -43.40 9.07 -20.52
N ASN A 16 -43.07 9.65 -19.36
CA ASN A 16 -41.75 10.25 -19.14
C ASN A 16 -40.78 9.17 -18.64
N LEU A 17 -39.91 8.71 -19.54
CA LEU A 17 -38.67 8.02 -19.20
C LEU A 17 -37.64 9.10 -18.81
N SER A 18 -37.47 9.34 -17.52
CA SER A 18 -36.34 10.10 -17.00
C SER A 18 -35.13 9.17 -16.91
N THR A 19 -34.27 9.22 -17.92
CA THR A 19 -32.90 8.72 -17.84
C THR A 19 -32.14 9.54 -16.81
N VAL A 20 -31.84 8.93 -15.67
CA VAL A 20 -30.85 9.46 -14.73
C VAL A 20 -29.48 9.14 -15.33
N ASP A 21 -28.92 10.08 -16.08
CA ASP A 21 -27.50 10.06 -16.41
C ASP A 21 -26.72 10.23 -15.10
N ALA A 22 -26.10 9.14 -14.65
CA ALA A 22 -25.09 9.18 -13.62
C ALA A 22 -23.86 9.88 -14.21
N GLN A 23 -23.80 11.20 -14.04
CA GLN A 23 -22.62 11.99 -14.35
C GLN A 23 -21.52 11.55 -13.38
N ALA A 24 -20.68 10.61 -13.80
CA ALA A 24 -19.47 10.24 -13.09
C ALA A 24 -18.67 11.52 -12.84
N SER A 25 -18.29 11.80 -11.60
CA SER A 25 -17.43 12.94 -11.27
C SER A 25 -16.09 12.75 -11.98
N THR A 26 -15.90 13.43 -13.10
CA THR A 26 -14.63 13.42 -13.81
C THR A 26 -13.60 14.14 -12.94
N GLY A 27 -12.52 13.46 -12.55
CA GLY A 27 -11.38 14.09 -11.86
C GLY A 27 -11.03 13.60 -10.46
N SER A 28 -11.60 12.49 -9.98
CA SER A 28 -11.20 11.84 -8.72
C SER A 28 -11.66 10.38 -8.66
N TYR A 29 -11.20 9.64 -7.65
CA TYR A 29 -11.76 8.32 -7.33
C TYR A 29 -13.26 8.44 -6.92
N PRO A 30 -14.12 7.46 -7.24
CA PRO A 30 -15.52 7.43 -6.80
C PRO A 30 -15.71 7.24 -5.29
N TYR A 31 -14.70 6.70 -4.61
CA TYR A 31 -14.65 6.57 -3.15
C TYR A 31 -13.44 7.36 -2.66
N THR A 32 -13.58 7.98 -1.50
CA THR A 32 -12.55 8.81 -0.89
C THR A 32 -12.02 8.14 0.36
N GLN A 33 -10.72 7.96 0.43
CA GLN A 33 -10.02 7.48 1.63
C GLN A 33 -10.21 8.50 2.77
N VAL A 34 -10.46 8.02 3.99
CA VAL A 34 -10.35 8.88 5.19
C VAL A 34 -8.86 9.05 5.48
N PRO A 35 -8.33 10.28 5.55
CA PRO A 35 -6.90 10.50 5.70
C PRO A 35 -6.40 9.93 7.03
N PHE A 36 -5.16 9.46 7.08
CA PHE A 36 -4.58 8.87 8.30
C PHE A 36 -4.58 9.85 9.50
N THR A 37 -4.52 11.16 9.24
CA THR A 37 -4.61 12.21 10.28
C THR A 37 -5.97 12.29 10.96
N ALA A 38 -7.01 11.75 10.34
CA ALA A 38 -8.34 11.64 10.92
C ALA A 38 -8.52 10.39 11.79
N VAL A 39 -7.52 9.50 11.89
CA VAL A 39 -7.62 8.22 12.59
C VAL A 39 -6.47 8.06 13.58
N GLN A 40 -6.81 8.11 14.87
CA GLN A 40 -5.86 7.89 15.95
C GLN A 40 -5.95 6.43 16.42
N MET A 41 -4.90 5.65 16.17
CA MET A 41 -4.82 4.28 16.67
C MET A 41 -4.66 4.27 18.20
N ALA A 42 -5.29 3.29 18.86
CA ALA A 42 -5.14 3.12 20.30
C ALA A 42 -3.71 2.72 20.65
N GLU A 43 -3.15 3.34 21.70
CA GLU A 43 -1.88 2.94 22.28
C GLU A 43 -1.99 1.53 22.89
N ASN A 44 -0.88 0.78 22.93
CA ASN A 44 -0.85 -0.62 23.41
C ASN A 44 -1.76 -1.58 22.62
N SER A 45 -2.12 -1.24 21.38
CA SER A 45 -2.78 -2.14 20.43
C SER A 45 -1.77 -2.72 19.42
N PHE A 46 -2.19 -3.72 18.63
CA PHE A 46 -1.35 -4.33 17.60
C PHE A 46 -0.69 -3.29 16.66
N TRP A 47 -1.49 -2.37 16.11
CA TRP A 47 -0.97 -1.31 15.23
C TRP A 47 -0.37 -0.13 16.01
N GLY A 48 -0.87 0.16 17.21
CA GLY A 48 -0.30 1.20 18.07
C GLY A 48 1.18 0.93 18.40
N GLU A 49 1.54 -0.30 18.75
CA GLU A 49 2.94 -0.67 19.02
C GLU A 49 3.81 -0.57 17.76
N ARG A 50 3.30 -0.90 16.57
CA ARG A 50 4.05 -0.78 15.32
C ARG A 50 4.27 0.68 14.91
N LEU A 51 3.26 1.53 15.08
CA LEU A 51 3.40 2.98 14.87
C LEU A 51 4.40 3.59 15.84
N LYS A 52 4.38 3.16 17.11
CA LYS A 52 5.35 3.57 18.11
C LYS A 52 6.77 3.15 17.72
N ALA A 53 6.98 1.89 17.35
CA ALA A 53 8.27 1.38 16.88
C ALA A 53 8.78 2.15 15.64
N ALA A 54 7.88 2.46 14.69
CA ALA A 54 8.24 3.24 13.52
C ALA A 54 8.74 4.64 13.89
N ARG A 55 8.07 5.31 14.84
CA ARG A 55 8.43 6.64 15.34
C ARG A 55 9.72 6.64 16.16
N GLU A 56 9.84 5.72 17.11
CA GLU A 56 10.91 5.76 18.13
C GLU A 56 12.19 5.05 17.67
N VAL A 57 12.10 4.12 16.73
CA VAL A 57 13.23 3.28 16.31
C VAL A 57 13.45 3.38 14.80
N THR A 58 12.46 3.03 13.98
CA THR A 58 12.67 2.84 12.53
C THR A 58 13.06 4.11 11.79
N VAL A 59 12.33 5.22 11.98
CA VAL A 59 12.62 6.49 11.30
C VAL A 59 13.93 7.11 11.80
N PRO A 60 14.20 7.19 13.12
CA PRO A 60 15.50 7.61 13.63
C PRO A 60 16.66 6.76 13.11
N LEU A 61 16.50 5.43 13.09
CA LEU A 61 17.51 4.51 12.53
C LEU A 61 17.75 4.79 11.05
N ALA A 62 16.70 4.99 10.25
CA ALA A 62 16.85 5.26 8.82
C ALA A 62 17.57 6.58 8.54
N PHE A 63 17.33 7.64 9.32
CA PHE A 63 18.11 8.88 9.23
C PHE A 63 19.59 8.66 9.63
N SER A 64 19.84 7.93 10.71
CA SER A 64 21.20 7.58 11.14
C SER A 64 21.94 6.75 10.09
N LYS A 65 21.25 5.83 9.41
CA LYS A 65 21.80 5.05 8.30
C LYS A 65 22.01 5.89 7.04
N CYS A 66 21.15 6.87 6.75
CA CYS A 66 21.40 7.81 5.66
C CYS A 66 22.70 8.61 5.87
N GLU A 67 23.01 8.98 7.11
CA GLU A 67 24.27 9.63 7.45
C GLU A 67 25.47 8.68 7.34
N SER A 68 25.42 7.56 8.06
CA SER A 68 26.55 6.62 8.17
C SER A 68 26.87 5.87 6.86
N GLU A 69 25.89 5.66 5.99
CA GLU A 69 26.06 5.01 4.68
C GLU A 69 26.28 6.01 3.54
N GLY A 70 26.62 7.28 3.86
CA GLY A 70 27.04 8.29 2.89
C GLY A 70 25.95 8.85 2.00
N ARG A 71 24.66 8.66 2.33
CA ARG A 71 23.54 9.20 1.53
C ARG A 71 23.53 10.73 1.54
N TYR A 72 23.81 11.35 2.69
CA TYR A 72 23.93 12.82 2.78
C TYR A 72 25.18 13.34 2.08
N GLU A 73 26.29 12.61 2.19
CA GLU A 73 27.57 12.96 1.55
C GLU A 73 27.44 12.99 0.02
N ASN A 74 26.56 12.18 -0.58
CA ASN A 74 26.28 12.25 -2.01
C ASN A 74 25.75 13.63 -2.44
N PHE A 75 24.86 14.24 -1.65
CA PHE A 75 24.36 15.59 -1.91
C PHE A 75 25.45 16.65 -1.69
N VAL A 76 26.28 16.50 -0.65
CA VAL A 76 27.42 17.40 -0.40
C VAL A 76 28.41 17.39 -1.56
N LYS A 77 28.75 16.20 -2.07
CA LYS A 77 29.62 16.04 -3.25
C LYS A 77 28.97 16.59 -4.52
N ALA A 78 27.65 16.43 -4.70
CA ALA A 78 26.93 16.99 -5.84
C ALA A 78 26.90 18.52 -5.83
N ALA A 79 26.89 19.14 -4.64
CA ALA A 79 27.04 20.58 -4.49
C ALA A 79 28.47 21.08 -4.80
N HIS A 80 29.47 20.19 -4.83
CA HIS A 80 30.87 20.48 -5.13
C HIS A 80 31.44 19.52 -6.19
N PRO A 81 30.94 19.55 -7.45
CA PRO A 81 31.36 18.60 -8.48
C PRO A 81 32.88 18.61 -8.69
N SER A 82 33.46 17.44 -8.88
CA SER A 82 34.92 17.31 -9.08
C SER A 82 35.26 16.16 -10.03
N PRO A 83 36.17 16.38 -11.01
CA PRO A 83 36.62 15.32 -11.93
C PRO A 83 37.43 14.22 -11.20
N GLN A 84 37.84 14.45 -9.95
CA GLN A 84 38.56 13.46 -9.14
C GLN A 84 37.64 12.36 -8.59
N TYR A 85 36.32 12.58 -8.56
CA TYR A 85 35.39 11.57 -8.06
C TYR A 85 35.16 10.48 -9.10
N ASP A 86 35.36 9.22 -8.70
CA ASP A 86 34.81 8.08 -9.41
C ASP A 86 33.51 7.66 -8.73
N VAL A 87 32.37 8.13 -9.23
CA VAL A 87 31.07 7.97 -8.54
C VAL A 87 30.74 6.49 -8.29
N SER A 88 31.06 5.61 -9.24
CA SER A 88 30.79 4.17 -9.12
C SER A 88 31.64 3.45 -8.06
N SER A 89 32.70 4.10 -7.55
CA SER A 89 33.60 3.52 -6.53
C SER A 89 33.05 3.63 -5.10
N PHE A 90 32.15 4.59 -4.84
CA PHE A 90 31.61 4.83 -3.49
C PHE A 90 30.08 4.86 -3.45
N MET A 91 29.41 5.14 -4.57
CA MET A 91 27.95 5.09 -4.64
C MET A 91 27.54 3.71 -5.13
N GLY A 92 26.81 2.97 -4.28
CA GLY A 92 26.41 1.59 -4.58
C GLY A 92 25.35 1.52 -5.66
N PHE A 93 24.37 2.44 -5.59
CA PHE A 93 23.24 2.46 -6.51
C PHE A 93 22.87 3.89 -6.90
N SER A 94 22.42 4.06 -8.15
CA SER A 94 21.97 5.37 -8.65
C SER A 94 20.70 5.90 -7.98
N PHE A 95 20.00 5.06 -7.21
CA PHE A 95 18.79 5.40 -6.47
C PHE A 95 19.03 5.59 -4.97
N ASP A 96 20.28 5.65 -4.51
CA ASP A 96 20.64 5.85 -3.10
C ASP A 96 20.03 7.16 -2.53
N ASP A 97 19.84 8.19 -3.36
CA ASP A 97 19.15 9.43 -2.98
C ASP A 97 17.73 9.19 -2.42
N THR A 98 17.05 8.13 -2.88
CA THR A 98 15.66 7.84 -2.51
C THR A 98 15.48 7.35 -1.09
N ASP A 99 16.54 6.84 -0.45
CA ASP A 99 16.51 6.46 0.96
C ASP A 99 16.24 7.70 1.84
N VAL A 100 16.84 8.84 1.48
CA VAL A 100 16.62 10.12 2.16
C VAL A 100 15.19 10.61 1.94
N TYR A 101 14.71 10.58 0.69
CA TYR A 101 13.36 11.05 0.36
C TYR A 101 12.28 10.24 1.08
N LYS A 102 12.35 8.90 1.02
CA LYS A 102 11.40 8.03 1.71
C LYS A 102 11.45 8.18 3.23
N THR A 103 12.63 8.40 3.80
CA THR A 103 12.74 8.64 5.25
C THR A 103 12.09 9.96 5.66
N ILE A 104 12.30 11.04 4.88
CA ILE A 104 11.61 12.33 5.07
C ILE A 104 10.09 12.16 4.91
N GLU A 105 9.64 11.33 3.95
CA GLU A 105 8.21 11.03 3.77
C GLU A 105 7.61 10.42 5.05
N GLY A 106 8.24 9.38 5.62
CA GLY A 106 7.80 8.74 6.86
C GLY A 106 7.82 9.67 8.07
N ALA A 107 8.90 10.45 8.21
CA ALA A 107 9.00 11.46 9.26
C ALA A 107 7.90 12.54 9.12
N SER A 108 7.55 12.92 7.89
CA SER A 108 6.49 13.90 7.63
C SER A 108 5.10 13.36 7.96
N TYR A 109 4.83 12.06 7.75
CA TYR A 109 3.60 11.44 8.25
C TYR A 109 3.55 11.39 9.78
N ILE A 110 4.68 11.10 10.44
CA ILE A 110 4.76 11.16 11.90
C ILE A 110 4.45 12.57 12.41
N LEU A 111 5.04 13.62 11.83
CA LEU A 111 4.83 15.01 12.27
C LEU A 111 3.36 15.45 12.24
N GLN A 112 2.53 14.88 11.36
CA GLN A 112 1.09 15.18 11.30
C GLN A 112 0.28 14.59 12.47
N THR A 113 0.81 13.57 13.16
CA THR A 113 0.15 12.91 14.29
C THR A 113 0.87 13.15 15.62
N TYR A 114 2.19 13.35 15.58
CA TYR A 114 3.07 13.65 16.69
C TYR A 114 4.01 14.79 16.30
N PRO A 115 3.60 16.06 16.50
CA PRO A 115 4.44 17.21 16.21
C PRO A 115 5.75 17.17 17.01
N ASP A 116 6.87 17.36 16.32
CA ASP A 116 8.22 17.38 16.90
C ASP A 116 9.06 18.43 16.18
N ALA A 117 9.27 19.57 16.84
CA ALA A 117 10.01 20.69 16.28
C ALA A 117 11.49 20.37 16.03
N ALA A 118 12.10 19.45 16.79
CA ALA A 118 13.49 19.05 16.59
C ALA A 118 13.61 18.18 15.34
N LEU A 119 12.67 17.25 15.13
CA LEU A 119 12.58 16.45 13.91
C LEU A 119 12.33 17.33 12.68
N GLU A 120 11.41 18.30 12.77
CA GLU A 120 11.16 19.26 11.68
C GLU A 120 12.42 20.08 11.33
N ALA A 121 13.13 20.61 12.33
CA ALA A 121 14.38 21.33 12.13
C ALA A 121 15.48 20.44 11.54
N TYR A 122 15.56 19.17 11.96
CA TYR A 122 16.49 18.20 11.39
C TYR A 122 16.19 17.95 9.90
N ILE A 123 14.93 17.71 9.54
CA ILE A 123 14.51 17.58 8.14
C ILE A 123 14.90 18.84 7.35
N ASP A 124 14.63 20.03 7.88
CA ASP A 124 14.99 21.29 7.21
C ASP A 124 16.50 21.38 6.93
N SER A 125 17.34 20.92 7.87
CA SER A 125 18.79 20.86 7.70
C SER A 125 19.22 19.89 6.59
N VAL A 126 18.59 18.72 6.49
CA VAL A 126 18.82 17.76 5.40
C VAL A 126 18.38 18.36 4.07
N LEU A 127 17.24 19.06 4.04
CA LEU A 127 16.75 19.72 2.84
C LEU A 127 17.66 20.85 2.34
N ASN A 128 18.50 21.46 3.20
CA ASN A 128 19.54 22.38 2.74
C ASN A 128 20.59 21.66 1.89
N LEU A 129 20.99 20.45 2.27
CA LEU A 129 21.93 19.63 1.49
C LEU A 129 21.32 19.21 0.16
N VAL A 130 20.07 18.74 0.19
CA VAL A 130 19.33 18.33 -1.01
C VAL A 130 19.17 19.50 -1.98
N ALA A 131 18.81 20.70 -1.49
CA ALA A 131 18.68 21.90 -2.31
C ALA A 131 20.01 22.33 -2.94
N ALA A 132 21.11 22.25 -2.19
CA ALA A 132 22.44 22.63 -2.69
C ALA A 132 22.95 21.73 -3.82
N ALA A 133 22.48 20.48 -3.88
CA ALA A 133 22.80 19.53 -4.95
C ALA A 133 21.98 19.73 -6.23
N GLN A 134 20.91 20.55 -6.20
CA GLN A 134 20.02 20.74 -7.34
C GLN A 134 20.64 21.70 -8.37
N GLU A 135 20.79 21.23 -9.60
CA GLU A 135 21.31 22.04 -10.70
C GLU A 135 20.39 23.24 -11.02
N PRO A 136 20.90 24.32 -11.64
CA PRO A 136 20.12 25.54 -11.88
C PRO A 136 18.79 25.32 -12.61
N ASP A 137 18.76 24.37 -13.55
CA ASP A 137 17.61 24.05 -14.39
C ASP A 137 16.60 23.08 -13.74
N GLY A 138 16.87 22.68 -12.49
CA GLY A 138 16.01 21.85 -11.63
C GLY A 138 16.43 20.39 -11.54
N TYR A 139 17.38 19.92 -12.35
CA TYR A 139 17.84 18.53 -12.29
C TYR A 139 18.47 18.21 -10.93
N LEU A 140 18.03 17.12 -10.30
CA LEU A 140 18.54 16.67 -9.00
C LEU A 140 18.71 15.15 -9.00
N TYR A 141 19.96 14.73 -9.21
CA TYR A 141 20.36 13.32 -9.25
C TYR A 141 21.86 13.21 -9.02
N THR A 142 22.24 12.87 -7.79
CA THR A 142 23.64 13.00 -7.32
C THR A 142 24.59 12.08 -8.11
N ALA A 143 24.09 10.91 -8.52
CA ALA A 143 24.80 9.92 -9.31
C ALA A 143 25.35 10.43 -10.67
N ARG A 144 24.88 11.59 -11.15
CA ARG A 144 25.48 12.31 -12.28
C ARG A 144 26.17 13.60 -11.83
N THR A 145 25.50 14.41 -11.03
CA THR A 145 25.94 15.78 -10.71
C THR A 145 27.29 15.82 -9.99
N ILE A 146 27.63 14.79 -9.18
CA ILE A 146 28.92 14.70 -8.49
C ILE A 146 30.11 14.74 -9.47
N ASN A 147 30.00 14.02 -10.59
CA ASN A 147 30.99 14.06 -11.65
C ASN A 147 30.32 13.71 -12.99
N PRO A 148 29.97 14.70 -13.83
CA PRO A 148 29.35 14.44 -15.12
C PRO A 148 30.28 13.79 -16.14
N GLU A 149 31.62 13.88 -15.96
CA GLU A 149 32.60 13.20 -16.82
C GLU A 149 32.77 11.72 -16.47
N LYS A 150 32.56 11.36 -15.19
CA LYS A 150 32.62 9.98 -14.69
C LYS A 150 31.45 9.68 -13.73
N PRO A 151 30.19 9.67 -14.25
CA PRO A 151 29.02 9.47 -13.43
C PRO A 151 28.92 8.01 -12.97
N HIS A 152 27.92 7.70 -12.14
CA HIS A 152 27.60 6.32 -11.80
C HIS A 152 27.38 5.51 -13.09
N ARG A 153 27.89 4.27 -13.13
CA ARG A 153 27.87 3.41 -14.34
C ARG A 153 26.47 3.17 -14.92
N TRP A 154 25.42 3.25 -14.09
CA TRP A 154 24.03 3.11 -14.55
C TRP A 154 23.38 4.42 -15.02
N ALA A 155 24.01 5.57 -14.80
CA ALA A 155 23.50 6.87 -15.25
C ALA A 155 23.67 7.08 -16.77
N GLY A 156 24.64 6.42 -17.40
CA GLY A 156 25.00 6.69 -18.80
C GLY A 156 25.73 8.01 -18.98
N SER A 157 26.09 8.31 -20.24
CA SER A 157 26.96 9.43 -20.61
C SER A 157 26.26 10.79 -20.59
N LYS A 158 24.94 10.81 -20.72
CA LYS A 158 24.10 12.01 -20.71
C LYS A 158 22.78 11.73 -19.98
N ARG A 159 22.09 12.79 -19.57
CA ARG A 159 20.77 12.69 -18.92
C ARG A 159 19.82 11.83 -19.74
N TRP A 160 18.98 11.06 -19.05
CA TRP A 160 17.89 10.26 -19.62
C TRP A 160 18.30 9.08 -20.51
N GLU A 161 19.59 8.95 -20.89
CA GLU A 161 20.07 7.91 -21.81
C GLU A 161 19.81 6.50 -21.31
N LYS A 162 19.90 6.29 -19.99
CA LYS A 162 19.74 4.99 -19.33
C LYS A 162 18.50 4.91 -18.44
N VAL A 163 17.55 5.83 -18.63
CA VAL A 163 16.37 5.92 -17.75
C VAL A 163 15.39 4.77 -17.90
N GLU A 164 15.29 4.17 -19.08
CA GLU A 164 14.49 2.96 -19.33
C GLU A 164 15.16 1.67 -18.81
N ASP A 165 16.45 1.76 -18.46
CA ASP A 165 17.27 0.67 -17.94
C ASP A 165 17.41 0.81 -16.41
N LEU A 166 18.55 1.28 -15.90
CA LEU A 166 18.85 1.33 -14.47
C LEU A 166 19.31 2.70 -13.96
N SER A 167 19.18 3.79 -14.72
CA SER A 167 19.59 5.11 -14.19
C SER A 167 18.75 5.51 -12.97
N HIS A 168 17.47 5.14 -12.95
CA HIS A 168 16.50 5.50 -11.90
C HIS A 168 16.25 7.01 -11.78
N GLU A 169 16.61 7.83 -12.78
CA GLU A 169 16.37 9.29 -12.75
C GLU A 169 14.88 9.63 -12.47
N PHE A 170 13.93 8.93 -13.11
CA PHE A 170 12.49 9.14 -12.86
C PHE A 170 11.98 8.45 -11.58
N TYR A 171 12.65 7.39 -11.11
CA TYR A 171 12.33 6.77 -9.81
C TYR A 171 12.71 7.70 -8.66
N ASN A 172 13.88 8.36 -8.75
CA ASN A 172 14.29 9.38 -7.82
C ASN A 172 13.31 10.57 -7.83
N LEU A 173 12.85 11.00 -9.01
CA LEU A 173 11.80 12.01 -9.12
C LEU A 173 10.53 11.58 -8.37
N GLY A 174 10.04 10.36 -8.61
CA GLY A 174 8.79 9.90 -8.01
C GLY A 174 8.84 9.90 -6.48
N HIS A 175 9.89 9.33 -5.89
CA HIS A 175 10.05 9.33 -4.43
C HIS A 175 10.24 10.74 -3.86
N MET A 176 10.98 11.62 -4.54
CA MET A 176 11.15 13.00 -4.12
C MET A 176 9.82 13.76 -4.10
N VAL A 177 9.01 13.59 -5.15
CA VAL A 177 7.70 14.25 -5.26
C VAL A 177 6.72 13.75 -4.20
N ASP A 178 6.64 12.43 -3.96
CA ASP A 178 5.79 11.87 -2.89
C ASP A 178 6.20 12.42 -1.52
N ALA A 179 7.50 12.40 -1.21
CA ALA A 179 8.04 12.90 0.05
C ALA A 179 7.79 14.39 0.24
N ALA A 180 7.97 15.19 -0.81
CA ALA A 180 7.74 16.62 -0.78
C ALA A 180 6.26 16.98 -0.58
N CYS A 181 5.35 16.20 -1.18
CA CYS A 181 3.91 16.36 -0.94
C CYS A 181 3.57 16.07 0.53
N ALA A 182 4.08 14.96 1.08
CA ALA A 182 3.87 14.61 2.49
C ALA A 182 4.45 15.66 3.44
N HIS A 183 5.64 16.18 3.14
CA HIS A 183 6.28 17.21 3.95
C HIS A 183 5.51 18.53 3.95
N TYR A 184 5.04 18.99 2.79
CA TYR A 184 4.19 20.18 2.71
C TYR A 184 2.88 19.99 3.51
N GLN A 185 2.25 18.82 3.41
CA GLN A 185 1.03 18.52 4.19
C GLN A 185 1.30 18.53 5.70
N ALA A 186 2.52 18.16 6.12
CA ALA A 186 2.91 18.13 7.53
C ALA A 186 3.25 19.50 8.13
N THR A 187 3.99 20.33 7.39
CA THR A 187 4.60 21.56 7.93
C THR A 187 4.01 22.83 7.32
N GLY A 188 3.34 22.71 6.18
CA GLY A 188 2.94 23.85 5.34
C GLY A 188 4.12 24.57 4.67
N SER A 189 5.35 24.08 4.81
CA SER A 189 6.56 24.61 4.16
C SER A 189 6.63 24.18 2.70
N THR A 190 6.94 25.11 1.81
CA THR A 190 7.14 24.80 0.38
C THR A 190 8.56 24.41 0.04
N LYS A 191 9.52 24.45 0.98
CA LYS A 191 10.95 24.22 0.69
C LYS A 191 11.20 22.93 -0.09
N PHE A 192 10.72 21.79 0.43
CA PHE A 192 10.88 20.51 -0.28
C PHE A 192 10.01 20.45 -1.54
N LEU A 193 8.79 20.99 -1.48
CA LEU A 193 7.86 21.03 -2.60
C LEU A 193 8.44 21.79 -3.80
N ASP A 194 9.13 22.90 -3.58
CA ASP A 194 9.74 23.72 -4.61
C ASP A 194 10.96 23.03 -5.23
N ILE A 195 11.77 22.32 -4.43
CA ILE A 195 12.85 21.44 -4.94
C ILE A 195 12.26 20.37 -5.87
N ALA A 196 11.24 19.64 -5.41
CA ALA A 196 10.61 18.58 -6.17
C ALA A 196 9.95 19.10 -7.46
N ARG A 197 9.26 20.25 -7.40
CA ARG A 197 8.64 20.89 -8.56
C ARG A 197 9.67 21.32 -9.60
N ARG A 198 10.83 21.86 -9.19
CA ARG A 198 11.91 22.20 -10.13
C ARG A 198 12.43 20.96 -10.86
N TYR A 199 12.54 19.82 -10.18
CA TYR A 199 12.95 18.58 -10.84
C TYR A 199 11.85 18.02 -11.76
N ALA A 200 10.59 18.07 -11.34
CA ALA A 200 9.46 17.71 -12.18
C ALA A 200 9.38 18.61 -13.44
N ASP A 201 9.62 19.91 -13.30
CA ASP A 201 9.65 20.86 -14.42
C ASP A 201 10.82 20.62 -15.37
N CYS A 202 11.98 20.20 -14.85
CA CYS A 202 13.10 19.73 -15.69
C CYS A 202 12.69 18.53 -16.55
N VAL A 203 12.04 17.53 -15.94
CA VAL A 203 11.56 16.35 -16.67
C VAL A 203 10.48 16.72 -17.70
N VAL A 204 9.48 17.50 -17.33
CA VAL A 204 8.40 17.94 -18.25
C VAL A 204 8.96 18.71 -19.45
N ARG A 205 10.02 19.51 -19.24
CA ARG A 205 10.69 20.26 -20.29
C ARG A 205 11.47 19.36 -21.25
N GLU A 206 12.20 18.37 -20.74
CA GLU A 206 13.17 17.58 -21.51
C GLU A 206 12.65 16.24 -22.02
N VAL A 207 11.55 15.73 -21.46
CA VAL A 207 11.06 14.36 -21.72
C VAL A 207 9.60 14.41 -22.16
N GLY A 208 9.34 13.94 -23.38
CA GLY A 208 8.00 14.01 -23.96
C GLY A 208 7.99 13.78 -25.46
N PRO A 209 6.83 13.98 -26.12
CA PRO A 209 6.67 13.72 -27.54
C PRO A 209 7.03 14.92 -28.44
N LYS A 210 7.35 16.10 -27.87
CA LYS A 210 7.60 17.32 -28.65
C LYS A 210 9.00 17.29 -29.27
N GLU A 211 9.18 18.06 -30.34
CA GLU A 211 10.50 18.26 -30.95
C GLU A 211 11.50 18.79 -29.91
N GLY A 212 12.72 18.23 -29.91
CA GLY A 212 13.76 18.54 -28.94
C GLY A 212 13.67 17.80 -27.60
N GLN A 213 12.57 17.08 -27.33
CA GLN A 213 12.44 16.23 -26.14
C GLN A 213 12.96 14.80 -26.38
N THR A 214 13.36 14.14 -25.31
CA THR A 214 13.71 12.71 -25.32
C THR A 214 12.46 11.88 -25.07
N CYS A 215 12.15 10.94 -25.97
CA CYS A 215 10.97 10.08 -25.86
C CYS A 215 11.28 8.78 -25.12
N VAL A 216 11.30 8.83 -23.78
CA VAL A 216 11.64 7.72 -22.87
C VAL A 216 10.64 7.64 -21.72
N VAL A 217 10.54 6.46 -21.10
CA VAL A 217 9.66 6.22 -19.93
C VAL A 217 10.46 5.71 -18.72
N PRO A 218 9.89 5.63 -17.51
CA PRO A 218 10.62 5.09 -16.35
C PRO A 218 11.05 3.63 -16.52
N GLY A 219 12.33 3.33 -16.29
CA GLY A 219 12.82 1.95 -16.15
C GLY A 219 12.35 1.29 -14.85
N HIS A 220 12.08 2.10 -13.83
CA HIS A 220 11.40 1.72 -12.58
C HIS A 220 10.25 2.70 -12.31
N GLN A 221 9.02 2.20 -12.40
CA GLN A 221 7.79 2.98 -12.28
C GLN A 221 7.55 3.47 -10.86
N ILE A 222 7.05 4.70 -10.73
CA ILE A 222 6.57 5.38 -9.51
C ILE A 222 6.30 6.87 -9.83
N ALA A 223 7.04 7.43 -10.79
CA ALA A 223 6.86 8.81 -11.24
C ALA A 223 5.41 9.08 -11.67
N GLU A 224 4.74 8.09 -12.24
CA GLU A 224 3.36 8.16 -12.70
C GLU A 224 2.39 8.49 -11.54
N MET A 225 2.46 7.73 -10.44
CA MET A 225 1.61 7.99 -9.26
C MET A 225 2.01 9.26 -8.51
N ALA A 226 3.31 9.55 -8.41
CA ALA A 226 3.81 10.71 -7.70
C ALA A 226 3.44 12.03 -8.41
N LEU A 227 3.55 12.09 -9.75
CA LEU A 227 3.15 13.26 -10.53
C LEU A 227 1.62 13.46 -10.52
N ALA A 228 0.84 12.38 -10.50
CA ALA A 228 -0.59 12.44 -10.27
C ALA A 228 -0.92 13.03 -8.88
N ARG A 229 -0.20 12.59 -7.83
CA ARG A 229 -0.33 13.16 -6.48
C ARG A 229 0.04 14.63 -6.41
N LEU A 230 1.13 15.04 -7.08
CA LEU A 230 1.53 16.45 -7.16
C LEU A 230 0.44 17.30 -7.80
N TYR A 231 -0.14 16.84 -8.91
CA TYR A 231 -1.27 17.51 -9.56
C TYR A 231 -2.45 17.68 -8.58
N VAL A 232 -2.83 16.62 -7.85
CA VAL A 232 -3.92 16.70 -6.87
C VAL A 232 -3.60 17.70 -5.76
N LEU A 233 -2.39 17.68 -5.20
CA LEU A 233 -1.99 18.58 -4.12
C LEU A 233 -2.05 20.05 -4.57
N LEU A 234 -1.48 20.38 -5.73
CA LEU A 234 -1.43 21.76 -6.24
C LEU A 234 -2.82 22.31 -6.61
N ASN A 235 -3.81 21.43 -6.81
CA ASN A 235 -5.20 21.80 -7.09
C ASN A 235 -6.14 21.59 -5.88
N SER A 236 -5.60 21.21 -4.71
CA SER A 236 -6.38 21.09 -3.49
C SER A 236 -6.85 22.46 -3.01
N GLU A 237 -8.03 22.51 -2.38
CA GLU A 237 -8.60 23.75 -1.85
C GLU A 237 -7.62 24.46 -0.89
N ASP A 238 -6.98 23.70 -0.01
CA ASP A 238 -6.03 24.22 0.96
C ASP A 238 -4.79 24.85 0.31
N TYR A 239 -4.23 24.20 -0.72
CA TYR A 239 -3.08 24.75 -1.44
C TYR A 239 -3.47 26.01 -2.21
N VAL A 240 -4.56 25.97 -2.97
CA VAL A 240 -5.01 27.10 -3.80
C VAL A 240 -5.36 28.31 -2.92
N LYS A 241 -5.99 28.09 -1.76
CA LYS A 241 -6.31 29.14 -0.81
C LYS A 241 -5.05 29.82 -0.24
N LYS A 242 -3.98 29.07 -0.02
CA LYS A 242 -2.73 29.58 0.60
C LYS A 242 -1.74 30.17 -0.40
N HIS A 243 -1.64 29.58 -1.60
CA HIS A 243 -0.58 29.87 -2.57
C HIS A 243 -1.09 30.36 -3.93
N GLY A 244 -2.42 30.37 -4.13
CA GLY A 244 -3.03 30.66 -5.42
C GLY A 244 -2.98 29.46 -6.37
N ILE A 245 -3.62 29.64 -7.54
CA ILE A 245 -3.65 28.62 -8.58
C ILE A 245 -2.25 28.51 -9.22
N VAL A 246 -1.71 27.30 -9.27
CA VAL A 246 -0.53 27.02 -10.09
C VAL A 246 -0.97 26.89 -11.55
N ALA A 247 -0.66 27.90 -12.34
CA ALA A 247 -0.91 27.86 -13.78
C ALA A 247 -0.21 26.65 -14.41
N ASP A 248 -0.91 25.97 -15.33
CA ASP A 248 -0.38 24.82 -16.07
C ASP A 248 0.04 23.62 -15.18
N SER A 249 -0.51 23.48 -13.97
CA SER A 249 -0.28 22.31 -13.11
C SER A 249 -0.69 20.98 -13.75
N ARG A 250 -1.59 21.03 -14.74
CA ARG A 250 -2.04 19.87 -15.52
C ARG A 250 -0.90 19.14 -16.24
N ARG A 251 0.19 19.85 -16.58
CA ARG A 251 1.37 19.25 -17.22
C ARG A 251 1.97 18.07 -16.45
N TYR A 252 1.86 18.05 -15.12
CA TYR A 252 2.35 16.93 -14.31
C TYR A 252 1.50 15.68 -14.51
N LEU A 253 0.17 15.81 -14.54
CA LEU A 253 -0.73 14.70 -14.84
C LEU A 253 -0.58 14.23 -16.30
N ASP A 254 -0.39 15.16 -17.22
CA ASP A 254 -0.16 14.81 -18.64
C ASP A 254 1.18 14.09 -18.82
N GLN A 255 2.23 14.45 -18.06
CA GLN A 255 3.50 13.72 -18.02
C GLN A 255 3.34 12.31 -17.45
N ALA A 256 2.57 12.16 -16.37
CA ALA A 256 2.25 10.84 -15.81
C ALA A 256 1.54 9.96 -16.85
N LYS A 257 0.56 10.52 -17.56
CA LYS A 257 -0.14 9.83 -18.64
C LYS A 257 0.79 9.49 -19.82
N PHE A 258 1.67 10.41 -20.22
CA PHE A 258 2.67 10.16 -21.26
C PHE A 258 3.55 8.94 -20.93
N PHE A 259 4.05 8.85 -19.69
CA PHE A 259 4.86 7.71 -19.25
C PHE A 259 4.13 6.37 -19.39
N LEU A 260 2.84 6.33 -19.07
CA LEU A 260 2.03 5.13 -19.24
C LEU A 260 1.74 4.84 -20.73
N ASP A 261 1.34 5.86 -21.49
CA ASP A 261 0.92 5.70 -22.89
C ASP A 261 2.06 5.33 -23.83
N MET A 262 3.28 5.77 -23.54
CA MET A 262 4.47 5.45 -24.33
C MET A 262 5.16 4.15 -23.91
N ARG A 263 4.89 3.65 -22.70
CA ARG A 263 5.43 2.35 -22.26
C ARG A 263 4.91 1.25 -23.18
N GLY A 264 5.81 0.39 -23.68
CA GLY A 264 5.48 -0.60 -24.71
C GLY A 264 5.69 -0.14 -26.15
N LYS A 265 5.91 1.16 -26.37
CA LYS A 265 6.06 1.77 -27.70
C LYS A 265 7.45 2.34 -27.97
N THR A 266 8.31 2.45 -26.96
CA THR A 266 9.72 2.83 -27.11
C THR A 266 10.55 1.67 -27.65
N SER A 267 11.84 1.92 -27.92
CA SER A 267 12.78 0.87 -28.34
C SER A 267 13.11 -0.14 -27.24
N PHE A 268 12.92 0.23 -25.96
CA PHE A 268 13.24 -0.62 -24.82
C PHE A 268 12.03 -1.46 -24.39
N LYS A 269 11.99 -2.72 -24.84
CA LYS A 269 10.86 -3.64 -24.59
C LYS A 269 11.29 -4.86 -23.80
N THR A 270 10.95 -4.89 -22.51
CA THR A 270 11.26 -6.01 -21.62
C THR A 270 10.11 -6.31 -20.68
N SER A 271 9.96 -7.57 -20.28
CA SER A 271 9.02 -7.95 -19.23
C SER A 271 9.47 -7.44 -17.86
N TYR A 272 10.78 -7.31 -17.63
CA TYR A 272 11.37 -6.90 -16.33
C TYR A 272 10.86 -5.56 -15.80
N SER A 273 10.65 -4.58 -16.68
CA SER A 273 10.08 -3.24 -16.38
C SER A 273 8.69 -3.03 -17.02
N GLN A 274 8.00 -4.14 -17.33
CA GLN A 274 6.64 -4.13 -17.88
C GLN A 274 6.50 -3.25 -19.13
N SER A 275 7.56 -3.15 -19.95
CA SER A 275 7.58 -2.40 -21.22
C SER A 275 7.48 -3.30 -22.45
N HIS A 276 7.27 -4.62 -22.26
CA HIS A 276 7.09 -5.59 -23.34
C HIS A 276 5.86 -5.30 -24.24
N GLN A 277 4.82 -4.66 -23.70
CA GLN A 277 3.56 -4.34 -24.39
C GLN A 277 2.98 -3.01 -23.86
N PRO A 278 2.14 -2.31 -24.65
CA PRO A 278 1.35 -1.18 -24.16
C PRO A 278 0.62 -1.53 -22.88
N VAL A 279 0.62 -0.63 -21.89
CA VAL A 279 0.08 -0.94 -20.54
C VAL A 279 -1.41 -1.33 -20.56
N THR A 280 -2.17 -0.80 -21.52
CA THR A 280 -3.60 -1.10 -21.70
C THR A 280 -3.86 -2.44 -22.38
N GLU A 281 -2.82 -3.09 -22.92
CA GLU A 281 -2.90 -4.41 -23.56
C GLU A 281 -2.40 -5.54 -22.65
N GLN A 282 -1.75 -5.21 -21.53
CA GLN A 282 -1.23 -6.18 -20.57
C GLN A 282 -2.38 -6.87 -19.81
N LYS A 283 -2.23 -8.18 -19.60
CA LYS A 283 -3.26 -9.04 -18.96
C LYS A 283 -2.72 -9.89 -17.81
N GLU A 284 -1.40 -9.95 -17.62
CA GLU A 284 -0.76 -10.73 -16.57
C GLU A 284 0.31 -9.90 -15.88
N ALA A 285 0.56 -10.19 -14.59
CA ALA A 285 1.67 -9.61 -13.87
C ALA A 285 2.98 -10.33 -14.22
N VAL A 286 3.97 -9.60 -14.70
CA VAL A 286 5.27 -10.13 -15.16
C VAL A 286 6.41 -9.23 -14.72
N GLY A 287 7.64 -9.77 -14.68
CA GLY A 287 8.83 -9.00 -14.34
C GLY A 287 8.89 -8.58 -12.88
N HIS A 288 9.69 -7.55 -12.60
CA HIS A 288 9.97 -7.09 -11.24
C HIS A 288 8.68 -6.70 -10.50
N ALA A 289 8.49 -7.25 -9.30
CA ALA A 289 7.22 -7.17 -8.59
C ALA A 289 6.88 -5.74 -8.09
N VAL A 290 7.85 -5.01 -7.54
CA VAL A 290 7.67 -3.60 -7.13
C VAL A 290 7.30 -2.70 -8.31
N ARG A 291 8.07 -2.75 -9.40
CA ARG A 291 7.80 -1.96 -10.61
C ARG A 291 6.39 -2.16 -11.13
N ALA A 292 5.98 -3.42 -11.22
CA ALA A 292 4.64 -3.79 -11.61
C ALA A 292 3.60 -3.16 -10.66
N GLY A 293 3.71 -3.38 -9.34
CA GLY A 293 2.78 -2.81 -8.36
C GLY A 293 2.69 -1.28 -8.39
N TYR A 294 3.82 -0.57 -8.48
CA TYR A 294 3.85 0.89 -8.59
C TYR A 294 3.26 1.38 -9.92
N MET A 295 3.53 0.70 -11.02
CA MET A 295 2.91 1.03 -12.31
C MET A 295 1.39 0.85 -12.26
N TYR A 296 0.89 -0.26 -11.69
CA TYR A 296 -0.54 -0.52 -11.61
C TYR A 296 -1.25 0.50 -10.71
N ALA A 297 -0.59 0.94 -9.62
CA ALA A 297 -1.08 2.05 -8.79
C ALA A 297 -1.12 3.38 -9.58
N GLY A 298 -0.07 3.71 -10.34
CA GLY A 298 -0.04 4.89 -11.20
C GLY A 298 -1.09 4.85 -12.33
N MET A 299 -1.34 3.68 -12.91
CA MET A 299 -2.42 3.45 -13.88
C MET A 299 -3.79 3.76 -13.29
N ALA A 300 -4.06 3.33 -12.05
CA ALA A 300 -5.31 3.63 -11.36
C ALA A 300 -5.45 5.13 -11.06
N ASP A 301 -4.38 5.79 -10.60
CA ASP A 301 -4.39 7.23 -10.30
C ASP A 301 -4.66 8.07 -11.56
N VAL A 302 -3.94 7.79 -12.65
CA VAL A 302 -4.16 8.47 -13.93
C VAL A 302 -5.57 8.21 -14.46
N ALA A 303 -6.08 6.98 -14.35
CA ALA A 303 -7.45 6.67 -14.78
C ALA A 303 -8.50 7.45 -13.98
N ALA A 304 -8.35 7.54 -12.66
CA ALA A 304 -9.26 8.29 -11.78
C ALA A 304 -9.33 9.78 -12.17
N LEU A 305 -8.16 10.37 -12.44
CA LEU A 305 -8.02 11.80 -12.70
C LEU A 305 -8.36 12.20 -14.14
N THR A 306 -8.26 11.27 -15.09
CA THR A 306 -8.50 11.54 -16.52
C THR A 306 -9.80 10.94 -17.05
N GLY A 307 -10.41 9.99 -16.34
CA GLY A 307 -11.55 9.22 -16.83
C GLY A 307 -11.20 8.13 -17.86
N ASP A 308 -9.91 7.86 -18.09
CA ASP A 308 -9.46 6.87 -19.07
C ASP A 308 -9.62 5.43 -18.55
N THR A 309 -10.76 4.82 -18.90
CA THR A 309 -11.12 3.47 -18.43
C THR A 309 -10.27 2.34 -19.03
N ALA A 310 -9.43 2.61 -20.04
CA ALA A 310 -8.59 1.58 -20.66
C ALA A 310 -7.56 1.02 -19.67
N TYR A 311 -7.00 1.88 -18.80
CA TYR A 311 -6.09 1.45 -17.74
C TYR A 311 -6.79 0.55 -16.73
N ILE A 312 -8.01 0.91 -16.31
CA ILE A 312 -8.78 0.14 -15.32
C ILE A 312 -9.07 -1.28 -15.83
N LYS A 313 -9.44 -1.41 -17.11
CA LYS A 313 -9.68 -2.73 -17.74
C LYS A 313 -8.43 -3.61 -17.72
N ALA A 314 -7.25 -3.03 -17.95
CA ALA A 314 -6.00 -3.78 -17.91
C ALA A 314 -5.64 -4.20 -16.48
N ILE A 315 -5.71 -3.27 -15.51
CA ILE A 315 -5.39 -3.61 -14.11
C ILE A 315 -6.38 -4.59 -13.49
N ASP A 316 -7.66 -4.62 -13.90
CA ASP A 316 -8.61 -5.65 -13.47
C ASP A 316 -8.11 -7.05 -13.87
N LEU A 317 -7.73 -7.25 -15.15
CA LEU A 317 -7.22 -8.54 -15.64
C LEU A 317 -5.91 -8.93 -14.98
N ILE A 318 -5.01 -7.95 -14.79
CA ILE A 318 -3.73 -8.17 -14.10
C ILE A 318 -3.96 -8.53 -12.63
N TRP A 319 -4.86 -7.85 -11.93
CA TRP A 319 -5.20 -8.15 -10.54
C TRP A 319 -5.79 -9.56 -10.41
N GLU A 320 -6.68 -9.96 -11.32
CA GLU A 320 -7.21 -11.33 -11.39
C GLU A 320 -6.11 -12.36 -11.65
N ASN A 321 -5.10 -12.04 -12.47
CA ASN A 321 -3.92 -12.88 -12.66
C ASN A 321 -3.10 -13.01 -11.37
N ILE A 322 -2.83 -11.89 -10.68
CA ILE A 322 -2.07 -11.88 -9.42
C ILE A 322 -2.78 -12.77 -8.40
N VAL A 323 -4.01 -12.41 -8.00
CA VAL A 323 -4.71 -13.08 -6.90
C VAL A 323 -5.16 -14.49 -7.27
N GLY A 324 -5.35 -14.77 -8.55
CA GLY A 324 -5.74 -16.10 -9.05
C GLY A 324 -4.59 -17.07 -9.27
N LYS A 325 -3.36 -16.59 -9.48
CA LYS A 325 -2.27 -17.45 -9.97
C LYS A 325 -0.87 -17.14 -9.41
N LYS A 326 -0.61 -15.96 -8.84
CA LYS A 326 0.75 -15.49 -8.50
C LYS A 326 0.85 -14.79 -7.13
N TYR A 327 -0.05 -15.13 -6.21
CA TYR A 327 -0.17 -14.49 -4.90
C TYR A 327 0.05 -15.54 -3.82
N TYR A 328 1.04 -15.33 -2.94
CA TYR A 328 1.31 -16.26 -1.85
C TYR A 328 0.23 -16.16 -0.76
N ILE A 329 0.11 -17.19 0.08
CA ILE A 329 -0.88 -17.19 1.18
C ILE A 329 -0.64 -16.05 2.20
N THR A 330 0.59 -15.57 2.32
CA THR A 330 0.97 -14.39 3.13
C THR A 330 0.62 -13.06 2.45
N GLY A 331 0.07 -13.10 1.24
CA GLY A 331 -0.17 -11.94 0.40
C GLY A 331 1.08 -11.30 -0.19
N GLY A 332 2.24 -11.98 -0.10
CA GLY A 332 3.46 -11.61 -0.83
C GLY A 332 3.35 -11.90 -2.33
N VAL A 333 4.17 -11.20 -3.12
CA VAL A 333 4.32 -11.42 -4.56
C VAL A 333 5.80 -11.33 -4.95
N GLY A 334 6.18 -12.07 -5.99
CA GLY A 334 7.57 -12.20 -6.43
C GLY A 334 8.12 -13.58 -6.07
N ALA A 335 8.16 -14.49 -7.04
CA ALA A 335 8.47 -15.89 -6.82
C ALA A 335 9.96 -16.22 -6.95
N THR A 336 10.75 -15.32 -7.53
CA THR A 336 12.16 -15.60 -7.90
C THR A 336 13.07 -14.42 -7.58
N ASN A 337 14.25 -14.75 -7.06
CA ASN A 337 15.35 -13.81 -6.85
C ASN A 337 15.87 -13.26 -8.19
N HIS A 338 15.72 -14.01 -9.29
CA HIS A 338 16.16 -13.55 -10.60
C HIS A 338 15.21 -12.46 -11.11
N GLY A 339 15.69 -11.21 -11.07
CA GLY A 339 14.92 -10.04 -11.46
C GLY A 339 13.81 -9.67 -10.46
N GLU A 340 13.83 -10.23 -9.25
CA GLU A 340 12.92 -9.86 -8.16
C GLU A 340 11.45 -9.92 -8.61
N ALA A 341 11.13 -11.01 -9.31
CA ALA A 341 10.08 -11.02 -10.32
C ALA A 341 8.92 -11.95 -9.99
N PHE A 342 7.77 -11.64 -10.59
CA PHE A 342 6.69 -12.60 -10.76
C PHE A 342 7.18 -13.83 -11.52
N GLY A 343 6.84 -15.01 -11.01
CA GLY A 343 7.02 -16.28 -11.72
C GLY A 343 5.94 -16.53 -12.78
N ARG A 344 5.93 -17.75 -13.29
CA ARG A 344 4.82 -18.29 -14.10
C ARG A 344 3.55 -18.43 -13.26
N ASN A 345 2.42 -18.57 -13.93
CA ASN A 345 1.16 -18.90 -13.25
C ASN A 345 1.33 -20.18 -12.39
N TYR A 346 0.92 -20.12 -11.13
CA TYR A 346 1.03 -21.18 -10.11
C TYR A 346 2.46 -21.54 -9.68
N GLU A 347 3.48 -20.76 -10.08
CA GLU A 347 4.86 -20.90 -9.61
C GLU A 347 5.04 -20.15 -8.29
N LEU A 348 4.84 -20.84 -7.17
CA LEU A 348 4.91 -20.29 -5.81
C LEU A 348 5.83 -21.15 -4.92
N PRO A 349 7.15 -21.24 -5.19
CA PRO A 349 8.07 -21.96 -4.30
C PRO A 349 8.14 -21.28 -2.93
N ASN A 350 8.21 -22.05 -1.83
CA ASN A 350 8.22 -21.50 -0.47
C ASN A 350 9.61 -21.03 -0.01
N LEU A 351 10.64 -21.86 -0.17
CA LEU A 351 12.01 -21.59 0.29
C LEU A 351 12.70 -20.50 -0.53
N THR A 352 12.47 -20.48 -1.85
CA THR A 352 13.10 -19.53 -2.77
C THR A 352 12.17 -18.38 -3.15
N ALA A 353 11.06 -18.19 -2.41
CA ALA A 353 10.17 -17.05 -2.63
C ALA A 353 10.95 -15.75 -2.42
N TYR A 354 10.78 -14.79 -3.32
CA TYR A 354 11.38 -13.48 -3.12
C TYR A 354 10.52 -12.66 -2.18
N ASN A 355 9.25 -12.43 -2.53
CA ASN A 355 8.28 -11.73 -1.68
C ASN A 355 8.87 -10.49 -0.99
N GLU A 356 9.43 -9.60 -1.80
CA GLU A 356 10.06 -8.38 -1.29
C GLU A 356 9.07 -7.57 -0.44
N THR A 357 9.54 -7.02 0.69
CA THR A 357 8.74 -6.13 1.54
C THR A 357 8.17 -4.94 0.75
N CYS A 358 8.95 -4.34 -0.17
CA CYS A 358 8.45 -3.28 -1.05
C CYS A 358 7.33 -3.76 -1.98
N ALA A 359 7.39 -5.01 -2.45
CA ALA A 359 6.36 -5.56 -3.33
C ALA A 359 5.06 -5.79 -2.57
N ALA A 360 5.14 -6.24 -1.30
CA ALA A 360 3.98 -6.30 -0.40
C ALA A 360 3.35 -4.90 -0.18
N ILE A 361 4.16 -3.88 0.07
CA ILE A 361 3.69 -2.49 0.17
C ILE A 361 3.02 -2.02 -1.14
N ALA A 362 3.62 -2.33 -2.28
CA ALA A 362 3.04 -2.00 -3.58
C ALA A 362 1.69 -2.70 -3.83
N MET A 363 1.51 -3.93 -3.33
CA MET A 363 0.22 -4.63 -3.37
C MET A 363 -0.82 -3.98 -2.46
N VAL A 364 -0.45 -3.43 -1.30
CA VAL A 364 -1.36 -2.61 -0.50
C VAL A 364 -1.81 -1.38 -1.28
N TYR A 365 -0.87 -0.66 -1.91
CA TYR A 365 -1.19 0.52 -2.72
C TYR A 365 -2.12 0.20 -3.89
N LEU A 366 -1.91 -0.93 -4.58
CA LEU A 366 -2.77 -1.38 -5.65
C LEU A 366 -4.17 -1.73 -5.13
N ASN A 367 -4.27 -2.56 -4.09
CA ASN A 367 -5.57 -3.00 -3.57
C ASN A 367 -6.40 -1.84 -3.02
N GLU A 368 -5.77 -0.86 -2.36
CA GLU A 368 -6.48 0.35 -1.92
C GLU A 368 -7.08 1.10 -3.11
N ARG A 369 -6.31 1.32 -4.18
CA ARG A 369 -6.80 2.02 -5.38
C ARG A 369 -7.89 1.24 -6.12
N MET A 370 -7.78 -0.08 -6.15
CA MET A 370 -8.84 -0.92 -6.70
C MET A 370 -10.12 -0.83 -5.86
N PHE A 371 -10.01 -0.81 -4.53
CA PHE A 371 -11.14 -0.51 -3.65
C PHE A 371 -11.71 0.88 -3.92
N LEU A 372 -10.87 1.92 -4.00
CA LEU A 372 -11.32 3.28 -4.24
C LEU A 372 -12.00 3.46 -5.61
N MET A 373 -11.69 2.60 -6.59
CA MET A 373 -12.38 2.54 -7.88
C MET A 373 -13.69 1.76 -7.85
N ARG A 374 -13.74 0.64 -7.11
CA ARG A 374 -14.78 -0.39 -7.27
C ARG A 374 -15.74 -0.51 -6.07
N GLY A 375 -15.29 -0.14 -4.88
CA GLY A 375 -15.99 -0.30 -3.61
C GLY A 375 -16.31 -1.75 -3.26
N ASP A 376 -15.41 -2.68 -3.60
CA ASP A 376 -15.59 -4.11 -3.34
C ASP A 376 -14.63 -4.57 -2.24
N ALA A 377 -15.17 -5.23 -1.21
CA ALA A 377 -14.43 -5.70 -0.05
C ALA A 377 -13.32 -6.69 -0.42
N LYS A 378 -13.41 -7.38 -1.57
CA LYS A 378 -12.40 -8.35 -1.98
C LYS A 378 -10.99 -7.76 -2.12
N TYR A 379 -10.90 -6.47 -2.47
CA TYR A 379 -9.62 -5.77 -2.55
C TYR A 379 -9.08 -5.50 -1.14
N ILE A 380 -9.96 -5.15 -0.19
CA ILE A 380 -9.59 -4.98 1.22
C ILE A 380 -9.24 -6.33 1.87
N ASP A 381 -9.85 -7.44 1.46
CA ASP A 381 -9.45 -8.78 1.91
C ASP A 381 -7.99 -9.10 1.51
N CYS A 382 -7.58 -8.72 0.29
CA CYS A 382 -6.19 -8.86 -0.15
C CYS A 382 -5.27 -7.85 0.55
N LEU A 383 -5.73 -6.61 0.76
CA LEU A 383 -5.00 -5.59 1.51
C LEU A 383 -4.72 -6.07 2.93
N GLU A 384 -5.74 -6.56 3.65
CA GLU A 384 -5.62 -7.10 5.00
C GLU A 384 -4.64 -8.28 5.05
N ARG A 385 -4.76 -9.23 4.13
CA ARG A 385 -3.84 -10.38 4.07
C ARG A 385 -2.40 -9.94 3.85
N THR A 386 -2.13 -9.08 2.87
CA THR A 386 -0.77 -8.58 2.62
C THR A 386 -0.25 -7.75 3.79
N LEU A 387 -1.08 -6.89 4.37
CA LEU A 387 -0.71 -5.99 5.45
C LEU A 387 -0.33 -6.74 6.74
N TYR A 388 -1.19 -7.67 7.19
CA TYR A 388 -0.99 -8.40 8.44
C TYR A 388 0.01 -9.57 8.33
N ASN A 389 0.53 -9.85 7.13
CA ASN A 389 1.46 -10.95 6.91
C ASN A 389 2.68 -10.52 6.09
N GLY A 390 2.51 -10.29 4.78
CA GLY A 390 3.61 -9.97 3.86
C GLY A 390 4.34 -8.64 4.12
N VAL A 391 3.66 -7.61 4.65
CA VAL A 391 4.30 -6.32 4.97
C VAL A 391 5.00 -6.39 6.32
N ILE A 392 4.28 -6.72 7.39
CA ILE A 392 4.82 -6.65 8.75
C ILE A 392 5.82 -7.75 9.08
N SER A 393 5.89 -8.84 8.30
CA SER A 393 7.02 -9.77 8.35
C SER A 393 8.32 -9.08 7.95
N GLY A 394 8.27 -8.05 7.11
CA GLY A 394 9.39 -7.23 6.69
C GLY A 394 10.05 -6.40 7.79
N MET A 395 9.43 -6.27 8.98
CA MET A 395 9.89 -5.43 10.08
C MET A 395 9.84 -6.18 11.42
N SER A 396 10.92 -6.11 12.21
CA SER A 396 10.93 -6.64 13.58
C SER A 396 9.89 -5.95 14.47
N MET A 397 9.51 -6.59 15.57
CA MET A 397 8.50 -6.01 16.48
C MET A 397 8.99 -4.70 17.14
N ASP A 398 10.30 -4.56 17.36
CA ASP A 398 10.93 -3.35 17.88
C ASP A 398 11.22 -2.28 16.81
N GLY A 399 11.03 -2.61 15.52
CA GLY A 399 11.25 -1.68 14.39
C GLY A 399 12.72 -1.45 14.01
N GLY A 400 13.68 -2.14 14.61
CA GLY A 400 15.12 -1.92 14.39
C GLY A 400 15.77 -2.82 13.33
N LYS A 401 15.08 -3.86 12.85
CA LYS A 401 15.61 -4.78 11.83
C LYS A 401 14.55 -5.12 10.78
N PHE A 402 15.00 -5.42 9.58
CA PHE A 402 14.16 -5.58 8.40
C PHE A 402 14.50 -6.84 7.61
N PHE A 403 13.51 -7.37 6.90
CA PHE A 403 13.74 -8.29 5.78
C PHE A 403 13.65 -7.55 4.45
N TYR A 404 14.46 -8.03 3.50
CA TYR A 404 14.30 -7.69 2.10
C TYR A 404 13.40 -8.75 1.44
N PRO A 405 13.86 -9.99 1.16
CA PRO A 405 12.95 -11.11 0.88
C PRO A 405 12.19 -11.63 2.11
N ASN A 406 10.94 -12.08 1.92
CA ASN A 406 10.10 -12.72 2.95
C ASN A 406 9.68 -14.15 2.53
N PRO A 407 10.56 -15.16 2.70
CA PRO A 407 10.28 -16.54 2.31
C PRO A 407 9.23 -17.21 3.21
N LEU A 408 8.61 -18.28 2.71
CA LEU A 408 7.61 -19.08 3.45
C LEU A 408 8.21 -20.34 4.09
N GLU A 409 9.47 -20.65 3.77
CA GLU A 409 10.23 -21.75 4.34
C GLU A 409 11.66 -21.27 4.60
N SER A 410 12.27 -21.66 5.72
CA SER A 410 13.66 -21.34 6.05
C SER A 410 14.37 -22.55 6.63
N ARG A 411 15.60 -22.79 6.18
CA ARG A 411 16.49 -23.86 6.69
C ARG A 411 17.54 -23.32 7.67
N GLY A 412 17.30 -22.14 8.25
CA GLY A 412 18.26 -21.40 9.07
C GLY A 412 19.10 -20.42 8.27
N HIS A 413 19.95 -19.65 8.96
CA HIS A 413 20.85 -18.63 8.39
C HIS A 413 20.18 -17.44 7.69
N TYR A 414 18.90 -17.22 7.92
CA TYR A 414 18.17 -16.07 7.40
C TYR A 414 17.44 -15.35 8.54
N GLU A 415 17.90 -14.14 8.84
CA GLU A 415 17.41 -13.29 9.91
C GLU A 415 17.34 -11.84 9.41
N ARG A 416 16.52 -11.02 10.08
CA ARG A 416 16.41 -9.61 9.75
C ARG A 416 17.74 -8.88 9.99
N LYS A 417 18.00 -7.82 9.21
CA LYS A 417 19.21 -6.97 9.33
C LYS A 417 18.83 -5.54 9.64
N ASP A 418 19.72 -4.81 10.29
CA ASP A 418 19.53 -3.39 10.61
C ASP A 418 19.46 -2.53 9.34
N TRP A 419 20.27 -2.84 8.33
CA TRP A 419 20.29 -2.15 7.04
C TRP A 419 20.82 -3.05 5.91
N PHE A 420 20.78 -2.55 4.68
CA PHE A 420 21.26 -3.24 3.49
C PHE A 420 22.00 -2.26 2.58
N GLY A 421 22.91 -2.76 1.73
CA GLY A 421 23.52 -1.93 0.69
C GLY A 421 22.46 -1.31 -0.24
N CYS A 422 21.51 -2.14 -0.71
CA CYS A 422 20.28 -1.69 -1.37
C CYS A 422 19.18 -1.58 -0.31
N ALA A 423 18.93 -0.38 0.20
CA ALA A 423 18.04 -0.15 1.34
C ALA A 423 16.60 0.22 0.96
N CYS A 424 16.10 -0.30 -0.16
CA CYS A 424 14.74 -0.03 -0.62
C CYS A 424 13.69 -0.40 0.45
N CYS A 425 13.81 -1.57 1.06
CA CYS A 425 12.85 -2.13 2.01
C CYS A 425 12.78 -1.35 3.34
N PRO A 426 13.90 -1.12 4.08
CA PRO A 426 13.85 -0.34 5.32
C PRO A 426 13.24 1.05 5.15
N SER A 427 13.71 1.83 4.16
CA SER A 427 13.20 3.18 3.92
C SER A 427 11.75 3.20 3.43
N ASN A 428 11.29 2.15 2.73
CA ASN A 428 9.90 2.01 2.34
C ASN A 428 8.98 1.65 3.52
N ILE A 429 9.46 0.82 4.48
CA ILE A 429 8.77 0.58 5.75
C ILE A 429 8.67 1.88 6.57
N SER A 430 9.73 2.69 6.62
CA SER A 430 9.76 3.99 7.31
C SER A 430 8.61 4.90 6.86
N ARG A 431 8.29 4.95 5.56
CA ARG A 431 7.16 5.74 5.05
C ARG A 431 5.80 5.07 5.16
N PHE A 432 5.77 3.74 5.08
CA PHE A 432 4.50 3.02 5.00
C PHE A 432 3.78 2.94 6.34
N ILE A 433 4.47 2.52 7.41
CA ILE A 433 3.84 2.25 8.71
C ILE A 433 3.13 3.49 9.27
N PRO A 434 3.71 4.70 9.27
CA PRO A 434 3.02 5.90 9.74
C PRO A 434 1.73 6.25 8.97
N SER A 435 1.61 5.84 7.70
CA SER A 435 0.43 6.11 6.87
C SER A 435 -0.73 5.13 7.09
N LEU A 436 -0.48 4.03 7.82
CA LEU A 436 -1.42 2.92 8.02
C LEU A 436 -2.83 3.34 8.46
N PRO A 437 -3.03 4.31 9.37
CA PRO A 437 -4.38 4.66 9.82
C PRO A 437 -5.32 5.09 8.68
N GLY A 438 -4.77 5.55 7.55
CA GLY A 438 -5.55 5.94 6.37
C GLY A 438 -6.28 4.78 5.68
N TYR A 439 -5.91 3.52 5.92
CA TYR A 439 -6.57 2.36 5.30
C TYR A 439 -7.80 1.87 6.08
N MET A 440 -8.10 2.48 7.23
CA MET A 440 -9.16 2.01 8.14
C MET A 440 -10.56 2.30 7.58
N TYR A 441 -10.76 3.47 6.97
CA TYR A 441 -12.07 3.94 6.55
C TYR A 441 -12.06 4.62 5.18
N ALA A 442 -13.23 4.63 4.54
CA ALA A 442 -13.49 5.39 3.34
C ALA A 442 -14.91 5.95 3.35
N VAL A 443 -15.16 6.95 2.50
CA VAL A 443 -16.49 7.55 2.33
C VAL A 443 -16.87 7.57 0.87
N LYS A 444 -18.17 7.39 0.60
CA LYS A 444 -18.79 7.64 -0.70
C LYS A 444 -20.22 8.09 -0.49
N ASP A 445 -20.59 9.22 -1.09
CA ASP A 445 -21.91 9.82 -0.92
C ASP A 445 -22.26 9.93 0.58
N ASN A 446 -23.35 9.30 1.01
CA ASN A 446 -23.80 9.24 2.40
C ASN A 446 -23.45 7.89 3.08
N SER A 447 -22.36 7.24 2.66
CA SER A 447 -21.92 5.95 3.17
C SER A 447 -20.50 6.04 3.75
N LEU A 448 -20.32 5.49 4.95
CA LEU A 448 -19.04 5.31 5.63
C LEU A 448 -18.66 3.82 5.56
N TYR A 449 -17.52 3.52 4.96
CA TYR A 449 -16.94 2.19 4.85
C TYR A 449 -15.97 1.94 6.00
N VAL A 450 -16.20 0.86 6.75
CA VAL A 450 -15.29 0.32 7.75
C VAL A 450 -14.53 -0.81 7.07
N ASN A 451 -13.30 -0.52 6.65
CA ASN A 451 -12.49 -1.41 5.85
C ASN A 451 -11.62 -2.33 6.71
N LEU A 452 -10.90 -1.79 7.68
CA LEU A 452 -10.08 -2.57 8.59
C LEU A 452 -10.64 -2.49 10.01
N TYR A 453 -10.31 -3.51 10.80
CA TYR A 453 -10.71 -3.60 12.21
C TYR A 453 -9.48 -3.50 13.10
N ALA A 454 -9.46 -2.50 13.97
CA ALA A 454 -8.39 -2.23 14.92
C ALA A 454 -8.84 -1.17 15.93
N ALA A 455 -8.34 -1.23 17.17
CA ALA A 455 -8.70 -0.23 18.17
C ALA A 455 -8.24 1.18 17.74
N ASN A 456 -9.19 2.12 17.57
CA ASN A 456 -8.92 3.49 17.11
C ASN A 456 -10.03 4.47 17.49
N THR A 457 -9.75 5.77 17.40
CA THR A 457 -10.75 6.85 17.35
C THR A 457 -10.62 7.58 16.02
N ALA A 458 -11.72 7.81 15.33
CA ALA A 458 -11.71 8.46 14.02
C ALA A 458 -12.65 9.66 13.95
N GLU A 459 -12.15 10.77 13.38
CA GLU A 459 -12.90 11.98 13.04
C GLU A 459 -13.11 12.06 11.52
N ILE A 460 -14.32 11.70 11.08
CA ILE A 460 -14.62 11.53 9.66
C ILE A 460 -15.51 12.67 9.17
N SER A 461 -15.17 13.26 8.02
CA SER A 461 -16.03 14.18 7.29
C SER A 461 -16.87 13.41 6.27
N LEU A 462 -18.18 13.30 6.51
CA LEU A 462 -19.13 12.70 5.57
C LEU A 462 -20.01 13.81 4.99
N GLN A 463 -19.86 14.08 3.69
CA GLN A 463 -20.54 15.21 3.00
C GLN A 463 -20.35 16.55 3.74
N GLY A 464 -19.14 16.81 4.23
CA GLY A 464 -18.82 18.03 5.00
C GLY A 464 -19.35 18.04 6.44
N LYS A 465 -19.94 16.93 6.93
CA LYS A 465 -20.46 16.81 8.29
C LYS A 465 -19.60 15.87 9.11
N LYS A 466 -19.17 16.35 10.28
CA LYS A 466 -18.33 15.61 11.22
C LYS A 466 -19.05 14.42 11.85
N ILE A 467 -18.38 13.28 11.89
CA ILE A 467 -18.71 12.07 12.63
C ILE A 467 -17.48 11.70 13.45
N VAL A 468 -17.66 11.38 14.73
CA VAL A 468 -16.59 10.83 15.57
C VAL A 468 -17.02 9.46 16.05
N LEU A 469 -16.19 8.45 15.79
CA LEU A 469 -16.40 7.08 16.23
C LEU A 469 -15.18 6.56 17.00
N GLU A 470 -15.44 5.61 17.88
CA GLU A 470 -14.43 4.86 18.63
C GLU A 470 -14.64 3.37 18.34
N GLU A 471 -13.59 2.71 17.88
CA GLU A 471 -13.52 1.27 17.72
C GLU A 471 -12.70 0.66 18.86
N SER A 472 -13.27 -0.34 19.54
CA SER A 472 -12.61 -1.11 20.60
C SER A 472 -12.62 -2.59 20.22
N THR A 473 -11.44 -3.19 20.12
CA THR A 473 -11.24 -4.60 19.75
C THR A 473 -9.82 -5.06 20.06
N GLN A 474 -9.61 -6.35 20.32
CA GLN A 474 -8.28 -6.98 20.26
C GLN A 474 -7.98 -7.65 18.91
N TYR A 475 -8.72 -7.32 17.85
CA TYR A 475 -8.37 -7.72 16.47
C TYR A 475 -6.89 -7.38 16.20
N PRO A 476 -6.07 -8.32 15.70
CA PRO A 476 -6.45 -9.56 15.00
C PRO A 476 -6.57 -10.83 15.87
N TRP A 477 -6.46 -10.72 17.19
CA TRP A 477 -6.43 -11.88 18.10
C TRP A 477 -7.81 -12.40 18.50
N GLU A 478 -8.83 -11.55 18.45
CA GLU A 478 -10.23 -11.91 18.68
C GLU A 478 -11.15 -11.31 17.62
N GLY A 479 -12.37 -11.84 17.52
CA GLY A 479 -13.37 -11.41 16.55
C GLY A 479 -14.42 -10.46 17.10
N ASP A 480 -14.29 -9.98 18.34
CA ASP A 480 -15.21 -9.04 18.95
C ASP A 480 -14.80 -7.60 18.66
N ILE A 481 -15.70 -6.82 18.05
CA ILE A 481 -15.50 -5.39 17.75
C ILE A 481 -16.70 -4.60 18.29
N ALA A 482 -16.41 -3.48 18.96
CA ALA A 482 -17.42 -2.49 19.33
C ALA A 482 -17.10 -1.14 18.66
N ILE A 483 -18.04 -0.62 17.86
CA ILE A 483 -17.96 0.70 17.24
C ILE A 483 -19.00 1.61 17.91
N LYS A 484 -18.53 2.63 18.61
CA LYS A 484 -19.34 3.59 19.36
C LYS A 484 -19.38 4.94 18.67
N ILE A 485 -20.57 5.52 18.53
CA ILE A 485 -20.73 6.87 18.01
C ILE A 485 -20.49 7.88 19.15
N LEU A 486 -19.40 8.63 19.06
CA LEU A 486 -19.07 9.69 20.02
C LEU A 486 -19.72 11.02 19.62
N GLU A 487 -19.77 11.31 18.32
CA GLU A 487 -20.40 12.49 17.74
C GLU A 487 -20.96 12.19 16.34
N ASN A 488 -22.11 12.75 15.97
CA ASN A 488 -22.64 12.63 14.61
C ASN A 488 -23.43 13.87 14.20
N LYS A 489 -22.86 14.67 13.29
CA LYS A 489 -23.52 15.82 12.65
C LYS A 489 -24.20 15.44 11.32
N ALA A 490 -23.86 14.30 10.73
CA ALA A 490 -24.49 13.78 9.51
C ALA A 490 -25.94 13.34 9.74
N LYS A 491 -26.30 12.99 10.98
CA LYS A 491 -27.59 12.43 11.43
C LYS A 491 -27.84 11.04 10.85
N SER A 492 -28.20 10.92 9.58
CA SER A 492 -28.52 9.65 8.93
C SER A 492 -27.46 9.30 7.91
N PHE A 493 -26.88 8.11 8.00
CA PHE A 493 -25.92 7.60 7.03
C PHE A 493 -25.89 6.07 7.04
N ARG A 494 -25.31 5.50 5.97
CA ARG A 494 -25.07 4.07 5.83
C ARG A 494 -23.69 3.74 6.39
N MET A 495 -23.64 2.86 7.38
CA MET A 495 -22.37 2.25 7.79
C MET A 495 -22.21 0.94 7.02
N MET A 496 -21.15 0.84 6.22
CA MET A 496 -20.82 -0.30 5.39
C MET A 496 -19.72 -1.10 6.11
N LEU A 497 -20.10 -2.21 6.72
CA LEU A 497 -19.17 -3.06 7.50
C LEU A 497 -18.61 -4.16 6.61
N ARG A 498 -17.29 -4.24 6.45
CA ARG A 498 -16.70 -5.34 5.69
C ARG A 498 -16.98 -6.67 6.40
N ILE A 499 -17.49 -7.65 5.67
CA ILE A 499 -17.49 -9.05 6.14
C ILE A 499 -16.32 -9.77 5.45
N PRO A 500 -15.23 -10.06 6.19
CA PRO A 500 -14.02 -10.61 5.59
C PRO A 500 -14.23 -11.87 4.76
N GLY A 501 -13.45 -12.04 3.69
CA GLY A 501 -13.48 -13.23 2.85
C GLY A 501 -13.25 -14.54 3.60
N TRP A 502 -12.38 -14.53 4.62
CA TRP A 502 -12.05 -15.71 5.43
C TRP A 502 -13.24 -16.24 6.26
N LEU A 503 -14.18 -15.38 6.67
CA LEU A 503 -15.47 -15.79 7.26
C LEU A 503 -16.41 -16.41 6.22
N ARG A 504 -16.29 -15.97 4.97
CA ARG A 504 -17.14 -16.38 3.84
C ARG A 504 -16.54 -17.54 3.05
N ASN A 505 -15.71 -18.36 3.70
CA ASN A 505 -14.98 -19.51 3.13
C ASN A 505 -14.12 -19.19 1.89
N LYS A 506 -13.51 -18.00 1.85
CA LYS A 506 -12.60 -17.57 0.79
C LYS A 506 -11.31 -17.04 1.41
N PRO A 507 -10.24 -17.85 1.52
CA PRO A 507 -8.95 -17.37 2.02
C PRO A 507 -8.44 -16.17 1.19
N VAL A 508 -8.64 -16.24 -0.12
CA VAL A 508 -8.42 -15.15 -1.09
C VAL A 508 -9.61 -15.11 -2.05
N PRO A 509 -9.89 -13.98 -2.74
CA PRO A 509 -11.03 -13.86 -3.65
C PRO A 509 -10.76 -14.49 -5.04
N SER A 510 -10.25 -15.71 -5.05
CA SER A 510 -9.98 -16.52 -6.25
C SER A 510 -10.06 -18.02 -5.89
N ASN A 511 -9.77 -18.89 -6.86
CA ASN A 511 -9.64 -20.33 -6.65
C ASN A 511 -8.19 -20.77 -6.36
N LEU A 512 -7.28 -19.84 -6.06
CA LEU A 512 -5.88 -20.18 -5.78
C LEU A 512 -5.72 -20.93 -4.45
N TYR A 513 -6.60 -20.67 -3.49
CA TYR A 513 -6.62 -21.32 -2.18
C TYR A 513 -8.07 -21.64 -1.75
N HIS A 514 -8.26 -22.74 -1.03
CA HIS A 514 -9.54 -23.12 -0.42
C HIS A 514 -9.34 -23.70 0.99
N TYR A 515 -10.36 -23.64 1.83
CA TYR A 515 -10.33 -24.28 3.15
C TYR A 515 -10.55 -25.79 3.03
N ALA A 516 -9.80 -26.58 3.80
CA ALA A 516 -9.80 -28.04 3.77
C ALA A 516 -10.40 -28.69 5.04
N ASP A 517 -10.96 -27.89 5.95
CA ASP A 517 -11.44 -28.31 7.28
C ASP A 517 -12.97 -28.48 7.39
N ASN A 518 -13.73 -28.22 6.31
CA ASN A 518 -15.19 -28.24 6.26
C ASN A 518 -15.90 -27.35 7.31
N LYS A 519 -15.19 -26.43 7.94
CA LYS A 519 -15.79 -25.51 8.92
C LYS A 519 -16.62 -24.44 8.23
N GLN A 520 -17.72 -24.07 8.88
CA GLN A 520 -18.57 -22.95 8.48
C GLN A 520 -18.51 -21.92 9.61
N LEU A 521 -17.82 -20.81 9.35
CA LEU A 521 -17.72 -19.71 10.29
C LEU A 521 -18.84 -18.71 10.02
N GLY A 522 -19.35 -18.10 11.08
CA GLY A 522 -20.38 -17.09 11.05
C GLY A 522 -19.92 -15.75 11.60
N TYR A 523 -20.86 -14.81 11.59
CA TYR A 523 -20.74 -13.53 12.26
C TYR A 523 -22.09 -13.11 12.83
N GLN A 524 -22.07 -12.32 13.89
CA GLN A 524 -23.26 -11.70 14.45
C GLN A 524 -23.03 -10.21 14.59
N ILE A 525 -24.01 -9.41 14.18
CA ILE A 525 -23.95 -7.95 14.28
C ILE A 525 -25.19 -7.46 15.00
N SER A 526 -25.01 -6.53 15.92
CA SER A 526 -26.12 -5.88 16.62
C SER A 526 -25.87 -4.39 16.79
N VAL A 527 -26.95 -3.62 16.88
CA VAL A 527 -26.90 -2.20 17.20
C VAL A 527 -27.78 -1.96 18.42
N ASN A 528 -27.18 -1.46 19.51
CA ASN A 528 -27.85 -1.29 20.80
C ASN A 528 -28.56 -2.57 21.32
N GLY A 529 -27.99 -3.74 21.01
CA GLY A 529 -28.53 -5.04 21.41
C GLY A 529 -29.56 -5.64 20.44
N GLU A 530 -30.02 -4.89 19.44
CA GLU A 530 -30.91 -5.41 18.40
C GLU A 530 -30.08 -6.03 17.27
N ALA A 531 -30.35 -7.29 16.95
CA ALA A 531 -29.65 -8.01 15.89
C ALA A 531 -29.91 -7.36 14.51
N VAL A 532 -28.85 -7.24 13.71
CA VAL A 532 -28.92 -6.72 12.34
C VAL A 532 -28.54 -7.83 11.36
N GLN A 533 -29.39 -8.03 10.37
CA GLN A 533 -29.17 -8.97 9.27
C GLN A 533 -29.46 -8.26 7.94
N GLY A 534 -28.83 -8.73 6.87
CA GLY A 534 -29.00 -8.18 5.54
C GLY A 534 -28.12 -8.90 4.53
N GLU A 535 -28.41 -8.67 3.25
CA GLU A 535 -27.56 -9.15 2.16
C GLU A 535 -26.28 -8.32 2.07
N LEU A 536 -25.20 -8.97 1.60
CA LEU A 536 -23.92 -8.29 1.43
C LEU A 536 -23.86 -7.57 0.09
N GLU A 537 -23.59 -6.26 0.15
CA GLU A 537 -23.29 -5.43 -1.02
C GLU A 537 -21.79 -5.45 -1.26
N LYS A 538 -21.34 -6.23 -2.25
CA LYS A 538 -19.90 -6.39 -2.57
C LYS A 538 -19.04 -6.72 -1.34
N GLY A 539 -19.56 -7.58 -0.47
CA GLY A 539 -18.89 -8.01 0.76
C GLY A 539 -19.03 -7.06 1.95
N TYR A 540 -19.87 -6.02 1.86
CA TYR A 540 -20.22 -5.16 2.99
C TYR A 540 -21.65 -5.42 3.47
N LEU A 541 -21.86 -5.49 4.78
CA LEU A 541 -23.19 -5.38 5.37
C LEU A 541 -23.54 -3.89 5.53
N ALA A 542 -24.60 -3.44 4.87
CA ALA A 542 -25.05 -2.05 4.93
C ALA A 542 -26.05 -1.85 6.08
N ILE A 543 -25.77 -0.87 6.96
CA ILE A 543 -26.65 -0.49 8.06
C ILE A 543 -27.02 0.98 7.91
N GLU A 544 -28.23 1.23 7.40
CA GLU A 544 -28.77 2.57 7.26
C GLU A 544 -29.62 2.95 8.47
N ARG A 545 -29.22 4.00 9.19
CA ARG A 545 -30.00 4.50 10.32
C ARG A 545 -29.68 5.95 10.65
N LYS A 546 -30.52 6.51 11.52
CA LYS A 546 -30.25 7.76 12.23
C LYS A 546 -29.36 7.45 13.43
N TRP A 547 -28.05 7.53 13.24
CA TRP A 547 -27.05 7.31 14.28
C TRP A 547 -27.08 8.46 15.30
N LYS A 548 -27.08 8.13 16.58
CA LYS A 548 -27.05 9.08 17.69
C LYS A 548 -25.77 8.87 18.52
N LYS A 549 -25.32 9.92 19.18
CA LYS A 549 -24.27 9.82 20.21
C LYS A 549 -24.67 8.74 21.23
N GLY A 550 -23.73 7.86 21.54
CA GLY A 550 -23.92 6.75 22.48
C GLY A 550 -24.46 5.47 21.85
N ASP A 551 -24.86 5.48 20.57
CA ASP A 551 -25.15 4.24 19.86
C ASP A 551 -23.89 3.36 19.80
N VAL A 552 -24.08 2.06 20.01
CA VAL A 552 -23.01 1.06 19.95
C VAL A 552 -23.40 -0.03 18.97
N LEU A 553 -22.55 -0.22 17.97
CA LEU A 553 -22.58 -1.36 17.07
C LEU A 553 -21.60 -2.40 17.57
N ARG A 554 -22.05 -3.65 17.71
CA ARG A 554 -21.22 -4.79 18.13
C ARG A 554 -21.17 -5.80 17.00
N ILE A 555 -19.98 -6.31 16.75
CA ILE A 555 -19.67 -7.34 15.77
C ILE A 555 -19.00 -8.47 16.51
N HIS A 556 -19.41 -9.71 16.21
CA HIS A 556 -18.68 -10.91 16.54
C HIS A 556 -18.35 -11.64 15.25
N PHE A 557 -17.09 -12.03 15.09
CA PHE A 557 -16.60 -12.88 14.03
C PHE A 557 -16.08 -14.18 14.64
N ASP A 558 -16.59 -15.32 14.15
CA ASP A 558 -16.05 -16.61 14.57
C ASP A 558 -14.58 -16.71 14.12
N MET A 559 -13.65 -16.79 15.07
CA MET A 559 -12.22 -16.89 14.79
C MET A 559 -11.65 -18.23 15.22
N GLU A 560 -11.75 -19.21 14.33
CA GLU A 560 -11.15 -20.53 14.51
C GLU A 560 -9.90 -20.73 13.64
N PRO A 561 -8.93 -21.55 14.08
CA PRO A 561 -7.89 -22.08 13.21
C PRO A 561 -8.49 -22.80 12.01
N ARG A 562 -7.98 -22.48 10.82
CA ARG A 562 -8.37 -23.02 9.53
C ARG A 562 -7.21 -23.71 8.83
N LEU A 563 -7.51 -24.75 8.06
CA LEU A 563 -6.57 -25.42 7.17
C LEU A 563 -6.77 -24.90 5.75
N VAL A 564 -5.73 -24.33 5.15
CA VAL A 564 -5.75 -23.80 3.78
C VAL A 564 -4.96 -24.70 2.86
N GLN A 565 -5.58 -25.08 1.75
CA GLN A 565 -4.96 -25.86 0.69
C GLN A 565 -4.83 -25.01 -0.57
N ALA A 566 -3.66 -25.08 -1.21
CA ALA A 566 -3.42 -24.44 -2.50
C ALA A 566 -4.07 -25.21 -3.66
N HIS A 567 -4.34 -24.50 -4.76
CA HIS A 567 -4.74 -25.09 -6.02
C HIS A 567 -3.73 -26.15 -6.48
N GLN A 568 -4.18 -27.28 -7.04
CA GLN A 568 -3.32 -28.44 -7.39
C GLN A 568 -2.17 -28.13 -8.38
N GLN A 569 -2.30 -27.04 -9.14
CA GLN A 569 -1.27 -26.54 -10.04
C GLN A 569 -0.08 -25.92 -9.31
N VAL A 570 -0.23 -25.53 -8.05
CA VAL A 570 0.86 -25.05 -7.20
C VAL A 570 1.69 -26.25 -6.75
N ALA A 571 2.72 -26.57 -7.53
CA ALA A 571 3.51 -27.79 -7.33
C ALA A 571 4.23 -27.82 -5.97
N ALA A 572 4.66 -26.67 -5.45
CA ALA A 572 5.38 -26.54 -4.19
C ALA A 572 4.54 -26.96 -2.96
N ASP A 573 3.22 -26.84 -3.07
CA ASP A 573 2.27 -27.03 -1.95
C ASP A 573 1.49 -28.34 -2.04
N ARG A 574 1.86 -29.25 -2.96
CA ARG A 574 1.22 -30.58 -3.04
C ARG A 574 1.43 -31.35 -1.76
N GLY A 575 0.33 -31.80 -1.15
CA GLY A 575 0.35 -32.52 0.12
C GLY A 575 0.71 -31.64 1.33
N ARG A 576 0.69 -30.32 1.18
CA ARG A 576 0.93 -29.34 2.26
C ARG A 576 -0.35 -28.56 2.55
N LEU A 577 -0.45 -28.09 3.79
CA LEU A 577 -1.51 -27.20 4.25
C LEU A 577 -0.86 -26.02 4.97
N ALA A 578 -1.42 -24.83 4.78
CA ALA A 578 -1.14 -23.68 5.64
C ALA A 578 -2.19 -23.60 6.76
N ILE A 579 -1.84 -22.96 7.87
CA ILE A 579 -2.76 -22.70 8.97
C ILE A 579 -2.98 -21.19 9.06
N GLU A 580 -4.22 -20.76 9.20
CA GLU A 580 -4.56 -19.35 9.47
C GLU A 580 -5.68 -19.24 10.51
N ARG A 581 -5.78 -18.07 11.16
CA ARG A 581 -6.89 -17.73 12.05
C ARG A 581 -7.20 -16.24 11.92
N GLY A 582 -8.43 -15.92 11.53
CA GLY A 582 -8.77 -14.55 11.15
C GLY A 582 -7.87 -14.09 10.00
N PRO A 583 -7.25 -12.89 10.08
CA PRO A 583 -6.36 -12.38 9.04
C PRO A 583 -4.91 -12.89 9.14
N ILE A 584 -4.56 -13.66 10.17
CA ILE A 584 -3.17 -14.06 10.47
C ILE A 584 -2.89 -15.45 9.91
N VAL A 585 -1.87 -15.53 9.05
CA VAL A 585 -1.25 -16.79 8.61
C VAL A 585 -0.19 -17.20 9.63
N TYR A 586 -0.23 -18.47 10.02
CA TYR A 586 0.68 -19.04 11.01
C TYR A 586 1.84 -19.78 10.36
N CYS A 587 2.94 -19.91 11.11
CA CYS A 587 4.08 -20.73 10.76
C CYS A 587 4.54 -21.55 11.98
N ALA A 588 5.40 -22.55 11.74
CA ALA A 588 6.10 -23.28 12.78
C ALA A 588 7.57 -22.84 12.78
N GLU A 589 8.06 -22.37 13.93
CA GLU A 589 9.47 -22.02 14.12
C GLU A 589 10.15 -22.94 15.15
N TRP A 590 11.46 -23.10 15.00
CA TRP A 590 12.28 -23.99 15.83
C TRP A 590 12.27 -23.70 17.34
N PRO A 591 12.10 -22.45 17.85
CA PRO A 591 12.11 -22.22 19.31
C PRO A 591 10.93 -22.87 20.04
N ASP A 592 9.81 -23.05 19.36
CA ASP A 592 8.58 -23.60 19.94
C ASP A 592 8.38 -25.10 19.64
N ASN A 593 9.27 -25.71 18.84
CA ASN A 593 9.13 -27.08 18.36
C ASN A 593 10.45 -27.84 18.52
N ASP A 594 10.48 -28.84 19.39
CA ASP A 594 11.66 -29.68 19.71
C ASP A 594 11.92 -30.81 18.70
N PHE A 595 11.32 -30.73 17.52
CA PHE A 595 11.43 -31.69 16.43
C PHE A 595 11.76 -31.01 15.10
N ASN A 596 12.25 -31.79 14.13
CA ASN A 596 12.48 -31.30 12.78
C ASN A 596 11.14 -31.12 12.04
N PHE A 597 10.69 -29.86 11.90
CA PHE A 597 9.42 -29.52 11.23
C PHE A 597 9.39 -29.92 9.74
N PHE A 598 10.53 -30.16 9.08
CA PHE A 598 10.56 -30.71 7.72
C PHE A 598 10.11 -32.18 7.64
N HIS A 599 10.13 -32.90 8.77
CA HIS A 599 9.69 -34.29 8.89
C HIS A 599 8.38 -34.43 9.66
N PHE A 600 7.72 -33.31 9.99
CA PHE A 600 6.44 -33.31 10.68
C PHE A 600 5.30 -33.52 9.69
N VAL A 601 4.38 -34.43 10.05
CA VAL A 601 3.18 -34.71 9.28
C VAL A 601 1.96 -34.48 10.17
N LEU A 602 1.08 -33.57 9.75
CA LEU A 602 -0.21 -33.37 10.39
C LEU A 602 -1.04 -34.65 10.35
N ASN A 603 -1.86 -34.86 11.38
CA ASN A 603 -2.90 -35.90 11.32
C ASN A 603 -3.84 -35.64 10.14
N ARG A 604 -4.51 -36.68 9.63
CA ARG A 604 -5.48 -36.54 8.52
C ARG A 604 -6.63 -35.60 8.86
N ASP A 605 -7.01 -35.57 10.13
CA ASP A 605 -8.00 -34.66 10.71
C ASP A 605 -7.37 -34.06 11.97
N PRO A 606 -6.51 -33.02 11.82
CA PRO A 606 -5.72 -32.52 12.93
C PRO A 606 -6.59 -31.64 13.82
N LYS A 607 -6.61 -31.92 15.13
CA LYS A 607 -7.18 -30.96 16.08
C LYS A 607 -6.25 -29.76 16.22
N LEU A 608 -6.81 -28.58 16.00
CA LEU A 608 -6.13 -27.30 16.15
C LEU A 608 -6.63 -26.61 17.41
N LYS A 609 -5.70 -26.18 18.28
CA LYS A 609 -6.03 -25.46 19.52
C LYS A 609 -5.30 -24.12 19.57
N VAL A 610 -6.04 -23.07 19.90
CA VAL A 610 -5.45 -21.76 20.19
C VAL A 610 -4.82 -21.79 21.59
N ILE A 611 -3.57 -21.33 21.67
CA ILE A 611 -2.87 -21.07 22.92
C ILE A 611 -2.74 -19.56 23.04
N GLU A 612 -3.47 -18.98 23.97
CA GLU A 612 -3.50 -17.54 24.19
C GLU A 612 -2.31 -17.08 25.05
N ASN A 613 -1.91 -15.81 24.86
CA ASN A 613 -0.89 -15.14 25.66
C ASN A 613 0.49 -15.84 25.66
N HIS A 614 0.85 -16.49 24.55
CA HIS A 614 2.20 -17.02 24.37
C HIS A 614 3.21 -15.88 24.35
N SER A 615 4.19 -15.94 25.25
CA SER A 615 5.18 -14.88 25.40
C SER A 615 6.35 -15.08 24.45
N LEU A 616 6.57 -14.12 23.57
CA LEU A 616 7.79 -14.02 22.78
C LEU A 616 8.76 -13.01 23.40
N PHE A 617 10.04 -13.35 23.36
CA PHE A 617 11.13 -12.43 23.71
C PHE A 617 11.54 -11.65 22.45
N THR A 618 11.57 -10.32 22.55
CA THR A 618 12.09 -9.46 21.48
C THR A 618 13.61 -9.50 21.44
N GLU A 619 14.21 -9.40 20.25
CA GLU A 619 15.67 -9.46 20.08
C GLU A 619 16.42 -8.31 20.77
N ALA A 620 15.84 -7.11 20.84
CA ALA A 620 16.50 -5.94 21.42
C ALA A 620 16.51 -5.89 22.96
N GLU A 621 15.61 -6.60 23.63
CA GLU A 621 15.51 -6.59 25.08
C GLU A 621 15.02 -7.94 25.60
N SER A 622 15.85 -8.62 26.40
CA SER A 622 15.48 -9.82 27.16
C SER A 622 14.39 -9.56 28.24
N GLN A 623 13.75 -8.39 28.24
CA GLN A 623 12.84 -7.92 29.29
C GLN A 623 11.42 -7.56 28.79
N LYS A 624 11.22 -7.16 27.52
CA LYS A 624 9.87 -6.83 27.01
C LYS A 624 9.23 -8.08 26.39
N LYS A 625 8.31 -8.69 27.13
CA LYS A 625 7.46 -9.79 26.63
C LYS A 625 6.35 -9.22 25.78
N GLN A 626 6.23 -9.67 24.54
CA GLN A 626 5.01 -9.49 23.76
C GLN A 626 4.21 -10.78 23.79
N THR A 627 2.90 -10.65 23.95
CA THR A 627 1.97 -11.78 23.96
C THR A 627 1.31 -11.92 22.59
N ILE A 628 1.32 -13.13 22.07
CA ILE A 628 0.62 -13.50 20.84
C ILE A 628 -0.29 -14.70 21.10
N ASN A 629 -1.22 -14.98 20.18
CA ASN A 629 -1.95 -16.24 20.17
C ASN A 629 -1.24 -17.21 19.24
N CYS A 630 -0.83 -18.38 19.75
CA CYS A 630 -0.22 -19.48 18.98
C CYS A 630 -1.26 -20.56 18.63
N ILE A 631 -0.91 -21.46 17.70
CA ILE A 631 -1.74 -22.61 17.35
C ILE A 631 -0.94 -23.90 17.59
N SER A 632 -1.49 -24.78 18.42
CA SER A 632 -1.03 -26.17 18.52
C SER A 632 -1.80 -27.04 17.53
N ALA A 633 -1.10 -27.94 16.84
CA ALA A 633 -1.66 -28.85 15.86
C ALA A 633 -1.21 -30.29 16.12
N GLU A 634 -2.14 -31.24 16.03
CA GLU A 634 -1.81 -32.66 16.18
C GLU A 634 -1.13 -33.23 14.93
N GLY A 635 -0.07 -34.00 15.16
CA GLY A 635 0.66 -34.72 14.12
C GLY A 635 1.75 -35.60 14.70
N ARG A 636 2.66 -36.06 13.85
CA ARG A 636 3.83 -36.84 14.24
C ARG A 636 5.06 -36.44 13.46
N ALA A 637 6.19 -36.36 14.15
CA ALA A 637 7.49 -36.30 13.49
C ALA A 637 7.89 -37.69 13.01
N LEU A 638 8.34 -37.79 11.76
CA LEU A 638 8.89 -39.02 11.21
C LEU A 638 10.38 -39.11 11.57
N SER A 639 10.79 -40.23 12.17
CA SER A 639 12.19 -40.60 12.32
C SER A 639 12.69 -41.19 11.00
N PHE A 640 13.69 -40.59 10.39
CA PHE A 640 14.38 -41.12 9.21
C PHE A 640 15.81 -41.52 9.56
#